data_AF-A0A2R6KAF8-F1
#
_entry.id   AF-A0A2R6KAF8-F1
#
_cell.length_a   1.000
_cell.length_b   1.000
_cell.length_c   1.000
_cell.angle_alpha   90.00
_cell.angle_beta   90.00
_cell.angle_gamma   90.00
#
_symmetry.space_group_name_H-M   'P 1'
#
loop_
_entity.id
_entity.type
_entity.pdbx_description
1 polymer ?
#
loop_
_entity_poly.entity_id
_entity_poly.type
_entity_poly.pdbx_seq_one_letter_code
_entity_poly.pdbx_strand_id
1 'polypeptide(L)'
;MNLQTYDGKRLPEAVSRSSRETKAAFLRALADSEGTVEDRNLRVFSSSYDLLVGAKHLLLEFGATSQIQTRPQDDKRDVYVLVVTEADSLAAFSREIGFTLDRKQAALDDAVQRVTGTRTIVDVIPDCDGQLAETRESLRLYRSECGINDATYCNFETGDANLSFLKGQEIVDAFEERKRVAREDLEELATDPDWETLERLRTAYHVSQSELAESTEYSQQQVSYRWGDDEELREVVRERLAETAEAVAETDLTRLRQLVYGDVKWRRVESVEPVSATEPDDFVRVQRERLATVLDRPVEDALERGRELLRTDPALDSWDAMRETLSAYGVSLATIADDLGVDQSTLSHWSRGVVKTDRFDEVRVAARKRIDDVRAEIESLVDDVESRQRPKVYDLTVEGTHNFVANGMVVHNSEDRSAMHQALEQQEISVSKAGINATLKSRCSLLGAANPKYGRFDQYEPISEQIDLEPALISRFDLIFTVTDQPNEEKDRDLADHILRTNYAGELHTHRVESNTSNFSDEEVDNVTDDVAPTIEPELLRKYIAYAKRNCYPTMTEEARQEIEDFYVDLRTQGVDEDAAVPVTARKLEAIVRLAEASARVRLSDTVSAEDAERVIEIVRSCMENVGVDPETGELDADMIEAGTTKTQRDRIKNIKQLINDLEEEYDEGAPVDVVVERAEEVGMDETKAEHEIDKLKQKGEVYEPQTDYLRTT
;
A
#
# COMPACT_ATOMS: atom_id res chain seq x y z
N MET A 1 31.76 -19.14 24.33
CA MET A 1 30.60 -18.26 24.02
C MET A 1 30.17 -17.61 25.33
N ASN A 2 30.28 -16.29 25.43
CA ASN A 2 29.90 -15.54 26.63
C ASN A 2 28.40 -15.71 26.89
N LEU A 3 28.07 -16.26 28.06
CA LEU A 3 26.72 -16.53 28.58
C LEU A 3 26.22 -15.34 29.42
N GLN A 4 26.08 -14.14 28.85
CA GLN A 4 25.62 -12.97 29.62
C GLN A 4 24.53 -12.10 28.96
N THR A 5 24.13 -12.37 27.72
CA THR A 5 22.94 -11.74 27.12
C THR A 5 22.06 -12.82 26.49
N TYR A 6 20.82 -12.92 26.99
CA TYR A 6 19.82 -13.86 26.47
C TYR A 6 19.14 -13.31 25.20
N ASP A 7 19.16 -12.00 25.02
CA ASP A 7 18.73 -11.29 23.80
C ASP A 7 19.83 -11.43 22.73
N GLY A 8 19.47 -12.03 21.59
CA GLY A 8 20.40 -12.29 20.47
C GLY A 8 20.91 -13.74 20.35
N LYS A 9 20.35 -14.72 21.07
CA LYS A 9 20.64 -16.14 20.81
C LYS A 9 20.07 -16.55 19.45
N ARG A 10 20.93 -16.65 18.45
CA ARG A 10 20.60 -17.11 17.10
C ARG A 10 21.02 -18.55 16.88
N LEU A 11 20.39 -19.20 15.91
CA LEU A 11 20.87 -20.48 15.42
C LEU A 11 22.29 -20.31 14.84
N PRO A 12 23.30 -21.07 15.29
CA PRO A 12 24.65 -20.92 14.76
C PRO A 12 24.67 -21.24 13.25
N GLU A 13 25.26 -20.36 12.43
CA GLU A 13 25.37 -20.57 10.98
C GLU A 13 26.08 -21.89 10.61
N ALA A 14 27.00 -22.34 11.46
CA ALA A 14 27.67 -23.62 11.27
C ALA A 14 26.68 -24.81 11.29
N VAL A 15 25.59 -24.73 12.08
CA VAL A 15 24.56 -25.77 12.16
C VAL A 15 23.65 -25.72 10.93
N SER A 16 23.28 -24.53 10.43
CA SER A 16 22.45 -24.42 9.22
C SER A 16 23.13 -24.95 7.95
N ARG A 17 24.46 -24.86 7.87
CA ARG A 17 25.28 -25.42 6.78
C ARG A 17 25.73 -26.87 7.00
N SER A 18 25.41 -27.48 8.14
CA SER A 18 25.87 -28.82 8.50
C SER A 18 25.05 -29.95 7.85
N SER A 19 25.51 -31.20 8.01
CA SER A 19 24.81 -32.37 7.51
C SER A 19 23.43 -32.56 8.18
N ARG A 20 22.52 -33.25 7.49
CA ARG A 20 21.18 -33.57 8.01
C ARG A 20 21.21 -34.26 9.37
N GLU A 21 22.21 -35.12 9.62
CA GLU A 21 22.42 -35.77 10.93
C GLU A 21 22.79 -34.78 12.04
N THR A 22 23.62 -33.77 11.72
CA THR A 22 24.04 -32.75 12.69
C THR A 22 22.89 -31.80 13.03
N LYS A 23 22.07 -31.44 12.03
CA LYS A 23 20.83 -30.68 12.23
C LYS A 23 19.82 -31.44 13.09
N ALA A 24 19.62 -32.73 12.83
CA ALA A 24 18.75 -33.58 13.63
C ALA A 24 19.25 -33.70 15.07
N ALA A 25 20.56 -33.90 15.26
CA ALA A 25 21.17 -33.97 16.59
C ALA A 25 21.02 -32.65 17.38
N PHE A 26 21.14 -31.50 16.70
CA PHE A 26 20.91 -30.19 17.30
C PHE A 26 19.45 -30.00 17.73
N LEU A 27 18.48 -30.30 16.84
CA LEU A 27 17.05 -30.21 17.15
C LEU A 27 16.66 -31.17 18.27
N ARG A 28 17.21 -32.39 18.28
CA ARG A 28 17.03 -33.38 19.35
C ARG A 28 17.56 -32.84 20.68
N ALA A 29 18.78 -32.30 20.70
CA ALA A 29 19.36 -31.72 21.91
C ALA A 29 18.53 -30.54 22.44
N LEU A 30 18.05 -29.66 21.54
CA LEU A 30 17.19 -28.53 21.89
C LEU A 30 15.84 -28.99 22.46
N ALA A 31 15.21 -29.99 21.85
CA ALA A 31 13.96 -30.56 22.33
C ALA A 31 14.15 -31.36 23.64
N ASP A 32 15.28 -32.05 23.81
CA ASP A 32 15.59 -32.74 25.07
C ASP A 32 15.80 -31.76 26.23
N SER A 33 16.44 -30.61 25.99
CA SER A 33 16.67 -29.61 27.03
C SER A 33 15.43 -28.77 27.33
N GLU A 34 14.77 -28.25 26.29
CA GLU A 34 13.72 -27.22 26.42
C GLU A 34 12.33 -27.69 25.94
N GLY A 35 12.22 -28.94 25.47
CA GLY A 35 10.98 -29.50 24.93
C GLY A 35 10.16 -30.32 25.93
N THR A 36 8.84 -30.24 25.83
CA THR A 36 7.86 -31.05 26.54
C THR A 36 6.85 -31.62 25.55
N VAL A 37 6.44 -32.86 25.76
CA VAL A 37 5.38 -33.50 24.97
C VAL A 37 4.13 -33.60 25.83
N GLU A 38 3.02 -33.05 25.34
CA GLU A 38 1.68 -33.19 25.91
C GLU A 38 0.86 -34.21 25.10
N ASP A 39 -0.38 -34.50 25.52
CA ASP A 39 -1.22 -35.56 24.94
C ASP A 39 -1.42 -35.51 23.42
N ARG A 40 -1.28 -34.32 22.79
CA ARG A 40 -1.55 -34.08 21.37
C ARG A 40 -0.58 -33.10 20.69
N ASN A 41 0.47 -32.67 21.37
CA ASN A 41 1.41 -31.70 20.81
C ASN A 41 2.80 -31.81 21.44
N LEU A 42 3.78 -31.37 20.68
CA LEU A 42 5.14 -31.15 21.13
C LEU A 42 5.37 -29.65 21.29
N ARG A 43 5.93 -29.23 22.42
CA ARG A 43 6.26 -27.82 22.71
C ARG A 43 7.74 -27.67 23.04
N VAL A 44 8.41 -26.64 22.53
CA VAL A 44 9.79 -26.28 22.87
C VAL A 44 9.79 -24.83 23.33
N PHE A 45 10.30 -24.58 24.54
CA PHE A 45 10.29 -23.26 25.16
C PHE A 45 11.61 -22.53 24.92
N SER A 46 11.56 -21.21 24.71
CA SER A 46 12.77 -20.39 24.69
C SER A 46 12.47 -18.94 25.03
N SER A 47 13.45 -18.24 25.61
CA SER A 47 13.41 -16.78 25.74
C SER A 47 13.94 -16.05 24.51
N SER A 48 14.46 -16.77 23.49
CA SER A 48 14.91 -16.17 22.23
C SER A 48 14.00 -16.57 21.07
N TYR A 49 13.37 -15.58 20.45
CA TYR A 49 12.56 -15.75 19.25
C TYR A 49 13.41 -16.24 18.06
N ASP A 50 14.56 -15.60 17.80
CA ASP A 50 15.47 -15.94 16.70
C ASP A 50 15.94 -17.40 16.73
N LEU A 51 16.16 -17.96 17.93
CA LEU A 51 16.56 -19.35 18.09
C LEU A 51 15.43 -20.29 17.67
N LEU A 52 14.19 -19.99 18.06
CA LEU A 52 13.02 -20.78 17.70
C LEU A 52 12.66 -20.63 16.22
N VAL A 53 12.85 -19.45 15.62
CA VAL A 53 12.71 -19.25 14.18
C VAL A 53 13.71 -20.13 13.42
N GLY A 54 14.97 -20.14 13.85
CA GLY A 54 15.98 -21.04 13.31
C GLY A 54 15.61 -22.52 13.47
N ALA A 55 15.13 -22.92 14.65
CA ALA A 55 14.68 -24.29 14.91
C ALA A 55 13.46 -24.69 14.06
N LYS A 56 12.49 -23.78 13.90
CA LYS A 56 11.33 -23.94 13.02
C LYS A 56 11.77 -24.15 11.57
N HIS A 57 12.74 -23.38 11.09
CA HIS A 57 13.29 -23.56 9.75
C HIS A 57 13.99 -24.91 9.56
N LEU A 58 14.76 -25.38 10.56
CA LEU A 58 15.39 -26.69 10.51
C LEU A 58 14.34 -27.83 10.53
N LEU A 59 13.27 -27.70 11.30
CA LEU A 59 12.19 -28.69 11.38
C LEU A 59 11.53 -28.95 10.01
N LEU A 60 11.39 -27.92 9.18
CA LEU A 60 10.87 -28.05 7.82
C LEU A 60 11.72 -28.97 6.93
N GLU A 61 13.05 -29.01 7.11
CA GLU A 61 13.92 -29.95 6.37
C GLU A 61 13.64 -31.41 6.72
N PHE A 62 13.02 -31.67 7.87
CA PHE A 62 12.61 -32.99 8.30
C PHE A 62 11.13 -33.28 7.98
N GLY A 63 10.44 -32.36 7.31
CA GLY A 63 9.01 -32.48 7.02
C GLY A 63 8.12 -32.25 8.25
N ALA A 64 8.65 -31.61 9.30
CA ALA A 64 7.89 -31.22 10.47
C ALA A 64 7.58 -29.72 10.43
N THR A 65 6.30 -29.38 10.32
CA THR A 65 5.81 -28.00 10.44
C THR A 65 5.62 -27.64 11.91
N SER A 66 5.87 -26.38 12.25
CA SER A 66 5.74 -25.88 13.62
C SER A 66 5.37 -24.41 13.67
N GLN A 67 4.74 -23.99 14.77
CA GLN A 67 4.32 -22.62 15.03
C GLN A 67 5.06 -22.06 16.25
N ILE A 68 5.37 -20.77 16.26
CA ILE A 68 5.88 -20.10 17.46
C ILE A 68 4.71 -19.31 18.06
N GLN A 69 4.45 -19.49 19.34
CA GLN A 69 3.44 -18.77 20.13
C GLN A 69 4.17 -17.92 21.17
N THR A 70 3.80 -16.65 21.28
CA THR A 70 4.31 -15.77 22.34
C THR A 70 3.40 -15.86 23.54
N ARG A 71 3.97 -16.08 24.74
CA ARG A 71 3.23 -16.00 26.00
C ARG A 71 3.74 -14.80 26.78
N PRO A 72 3.01 -13.67 26.76
CA PRO A 72 3.32 -12.54 27.61
C PRO A 72 3.07 -12.94 29.07
N GLN A 73 3.96 -12.52 29.97
CA GLN A 73 3.88 -12.86 31.38
C GLN A 73 3.98 -11.59 32.22
N ASP A 74 2.92 -11.25 32.96
CA ASP A 74 2.93 -10.09 33.85
C ASP A 74 4.08 -10.22 34.88
N ASP A 75 4.88 -9.16 35.00
CA ASP A 75 6.09 -9.03 35.84
C ASP A 75 7.31 -9.94 35.47
N LYS A 76 7.32 -10.62 34.31
CA LYS A 76 8.48 -11.41 33.83
C LYS A 76 8.73 -11.26 32.31
N ARG A 77 9.89 -11.72 31.83
CA ARG A 77 10.23 -11.70 30.39
C ARG A 77 9.34 -12.67 29.61
N ASP A 78 8.97 -12.26 28.40
CA ASP A 78 8.17 -13.07 27.48
C ASP A 78 8.85 -14.40 27.14
N VAL A 79 8.05 -15.46 27.08
CA VAL A 79 8.51 -16.79 26.70
C VAL A 79 7.87 -17.18 25.40
N TYR A 80 8.70 -17.55 24.44
CA TYR A 80 8.28 -18.05 23.14
C TYR A 80 8.19 -19.57 23.19
N VAL A 81 7.16 -20.12 22.55
CA VAL A 81 6.88 -21.56 22.55
C VAL A 81 6.73 -22.03 21.11
N LEU A 82 7.64 -22.89 20.66
CA LEU A 82 7.51 -23.59 19.39
C LEU A 82 6.63 -24.83 19.59
N VAL A 83 5.51 -24.93 18.87
CA VAL A 83 4.51 -25.98 18.98
C VAL A 83 4.40 -26.76 17.67
N VAL A 84 4.43 -28.09 17.74
CA VAL A 84 4.12 -29.02 16.64
C VAL A 84 2.82 -29.72 16.98
N THR A 85 1.81 -29.57 16.10
CA THR A 85 0.43 -30.03 16.33
C THR A 85 -0.10 -30.96 15.24
N GLU A 86 0.47 -30.92 14.04
CA GLU A 86 0.02 -31.71 12.89
C GLU A 86 0.46 -33.17 13.01
N ALA A 87 -0.43 -34.11 12.65
CA ALA A 87 -0.17 -35.55 12.75
C ALA A 87 1.08 -35.96 11.96
N ASP A 88 1.17 -35.54 10.70
CA ASP A 88 2.31 -35.85 9.82
C ASP A 88 3.61 -35.22 10.34
N SER A 89 3.52 -34.02 10.92
CA SER A 89 4.66 -33.32 11.49
C SER A 89 5.16 -33.94 12.78
N LEU A 90 4.27 -34.43 13.64
CA LEU A 90 4.64 -35.22 14.83
C LEU A 90 5.27 -36.56 14.44
N ALA A 91 4.71 -37.23 13.42
CA ALA A 91 5.26 -38.48 12.90
C ALA A 91 6.64 -38.27 12.25
N ALA A 92 6.81 -37.18 11.49
CA ALA A 92 8.08 -36.78 10.90
C ALA A 92 9.12 -36.44 11.99
N PHE A 93 8.72 -35.72 13.04
CA PHE A 93 9.58 -35.45 14.19
C PHE A 93 10.00 -36.74 14.88
N SER A 94 9.08 -37.69 15.14
CA SER A 94 9.42 -38.97 15.77
C SER A 94 10.38 -39.81 14.91
N ARG A 95 10.16 -39.85 13.59
CA ARG A 95 10.97 -40.66 12.67
C ARG A 95 12.39 -40.13 12.48
N GLU A 96 12.55 -38.82 12.31
CA GLU A 96 13.82 -38.23 11.87
C GLU A 96 14.64 -37.62 13.02
N ILE A 97 13.98 -37.13 14.08
CA ILE A 97 14.61 -36.41 15.19
C ILE A 97 14.46 -37.23 16.47
N GLY A 98 13.24 -37.46 16.95
CA GLY A 98 12.96 -38.16 18.21
C GLY A 98 13.56 -37.48 19.44
N PHE A 99 13.54 -38.18 20.56
CA PHE A 99 14.11 -37.77 21.84
C PHE A 99 15.17 -38.76 22.31
N THR A 100 16.19 -38.26 23.03
CA THR A 100 17.18 -39.14 23.69
C THR A 100 16.61 -39.71 24.99
N LEU A 101 15.67 -39.01 25.64
CA LEU A 101 15.02 -39.44 26.87
C LEU A 101 13.83 -40.37 26.60
N ASP A 102 13.92 -41.63 27.05
CA ASP A 102 12.89 -42.67 26.84
C ASP A 102 11.48 -42.22 27.26
N ARG A 103 11.36 -41.46 28.36
CA ARG A 103 10.07 -40.92 28.82
C ARG A 103 9.43 -39.96 27.81
N LYS A 104 10.23 -39.09 27.19
CA LYS A 104 9.75 -38.10 26.21
C LYS A 104 9.45 -38.78 24.87
N GLN A 105 10.26 -39.77 24.49
CA GLN A 105 10.00 -40.57 23.28
C GLN A 105 8.68 -41.33 23.40
N ALA A 106 8.43 -42.01 24.53
CA ALA A 106 7.17 -42.71 24.76
C ALA A 106 5.95 -41.76 24.73
N ALA A 107 6.08 -40.56 25.30
CA ALA A 107 5.03 -39.54 25.23
C ALA A 107 4.77 -39.03 23.80
N LEU A 108 5.82 -38.92 22.98
CA LEU A 108 5.72 -38.54 21.57
C LEU A 108 5.02 -39.62 20.74
N ASP A 109 5.37 -40.89 20.97
CA ASP A 109 4.75 -42.02 20.26
C ASP A 109 3.25 -42.14 20.59
N ASP A 110 2.88 -41.89 21.86
CA ASP A 110 1.49 -41.78 22.30
C ASP A 110 0.76 -40.61 21.64
N ALA A 111 1.40 -39.43 21.53
CA ALA A 111 0.82 -38.26 20.89
C ALA A 111 0.59 -38.49 19.38
N VAL A 112 1.55 -39.12 18.68
CA VAL A 112 1.43 -39.48 17.26
C VAL A 112 0.23 -40.41 17.02
N GLN A 113 -0.02 -41.37 17.90
CA GLN A 113 -1.17 -42.27 17.78
C GLN A 113 -2.52 -41.60 18.05
N ARG A 114 -2.55 -40.51 18.81
CA ARG A 114 -3.78 -39.80 19.23
C ARG A 114 -4.20 -38.68 18.29
N VAL A 115 -3.27 -38.13 17.50
CA VAL A 115 -3.53 -36.97 16.64
C VAL A 115 -3.88 -37.44 15.23
N THR A 116 -5.04 -37.01 14.73
CA THR A 116 -5.48 -37.22 13.34
C THR A 116 -5.74 -35.88 12.66
N GLY A 117 -5.23 -35.69 11.44
CA GLY A 117 -5.49 -34.53 10.58
C GLY A 117 -4.40 -33.43 10.55
N THR A 118 -4.62 -32.46 9.65
CA THR A 118 -3.73 -31.33 9.32
C THR A 118 -4.15 -30.07 10.08
N ARG A 119 -3.63 -29.88 11.30
CA ARG A 119 -3.89 -28.70 12.14
C ARG A 119 -2.74 -27.71 12.09
N THR A 120 -2.51 -27.12 10.92
CA THR A 120 -1.47 -26.09 10.73
C THR A 120 -2.13 -24.80 10.26
N ILE A 121 -2.34 -23.88 11.20
CA ILE A 121 -3.00 -22.57 11.04
C ILE A 121 -1.99 -21.59 10.40
N VAL A 122 -1.66 -21.80 9.13
CA VAL A 122 -0.81 -20.86 8.36
C VAL A 122 -1.60 -20.09 7.31
N ASP A 123 -2.81 -20.57 7.01
CA ASP A 123 -3.61 -20.21 5.84
C ASP A 123 -5.02 -19.85 6.30
N VAL A 124 -5.21 -18.66 6.89
CA VAL A 124 -6.47 -18.20 7.51
C VAL A 124 -7.19 -17.18 6.61
N ILE A 125 -8.51 -17.32 6.49
CA ILE A 125 -9.40 -16.34 5.84
C ILE A 125 -9.95 -15.38 6.91
N PRO A 126 -9.73 -14.06 6.81
CA PRO A 126 -10.23 -13.08 7.77
C PRO A 126 -11.71 -12.76 7.55
N ASP A 127 -12.38 -12.34 8.63
CA ASP A 127 -13.73 -11.74 8.65
C ASP A 127 -14.80 -12.51 7.83
N CYS A 128 -14.73 -13.84 7.86
CA CYS A 128 -15.68 -14.72 7.18
C CYS A 128 -16.84 -15.19 8.09
N ASP A 129 -16.81 -14.88 9.38
CA ASP A 129 -17.77 -15.30 10.40
C ASP A 129 -19.20 -14.86 10.06
N GLY A 130 -19.42 -13.55 9.88
CA GLY A 130 -20.73 -13.01 9.50
C GLY A 130 -21.19 -13.50 8.12
N GLN A 131 -20.26 -13.60 7.17
CA GLN A 131 -20.58 -14.03 5.81
C GLN A 131 -20.99 -15.51 5.73
N LEU A 132 -20.36 -16.38 6.51
CA LEU A 132 -20.71 -17.81 6.59
C LEU A 132 -22.11 -18.01 7.15
N ALA A 133 -22.51 -17.23 8.15
CA ALA A 133 -23.84 -17.28 8.73
C ALA A 133 -24.92 -16.83 7.73
N GLU A 134 -24.74 -15.64 7.13
CA GLU A 134 -25.68 -15.09 6.12
C GLU A 134 -25.84 -16.03 4.91
N THR A 135 -24.72 -16.58 4.42
CA THR A 135 -24.72 -17.46 3.26
C THR A 135 -25.40 -18.80 3.58
N ARG A 136 -25.14 -19.40 4.75
CA ARG A 136 -25.79 -20.64 5.18
C ARG A 136 -27.30 -20.48 5.32
N GLU A 137 -27.74 -19.36 5.91
CA GLU A 137 -29.16 -19.04 6.07
C GLU A 137 -29.86 -18.86 4.73
N SER A 138 -29.21 -18.14 3.80
CA SER A 138 -29.70 -17.96 2.43
C SER A 138 -29.82 -19.29 1.67
N LEU A 139 -28.89 -20.23 1.90
CA LEU A 139 -28.91 -21.57 1.29
C LEU A 139 -29.83 -22.57 2.01
N ARG A 140 -30.48 -22.16 3.11
CA ARG A 140 -31.32 -23.02 3.96
C ARG A 140 -30.62 -24.32 4.33
N LEU A 141 -29.40 -24.22 4.84
CA LEU A 141 -28.61 -25.36 5.31
C LEU A 141 -28.54 -25.40 6.84
N TYR A 142 -28.60 -26.60 7.41
CA TYR A 142 -28.11 -26.80 8.77
C TYR A 142 -26.59 -26.80 8.81
N ARG A 143 -26.01 -26.46 9.96
CA ARG A 143 -24.56 -26.48 10.18
C ARG A 143 -23.94 -27.86 9.93
N SER A 144 -24.70 -28.93 10.16
CA SER A 144 -24.29 -30.32 9.85
C SER A 144 -24.20 -30.63 8.35
N GLU A 145 -24.78 -29.79 7.50
CA GLU A 145 -24.86 -29.98 6.05
C GLU A 145 -23.80 -29.13 5.30
N CYS A 146 -22.97 -28.37 6.03
CA CYS A 146 -21.96 -27.47 5.47
C CYS A 146 -20.62 -28.16 5.14
N GLY A 147 -20.63 -29.48 4.92
CA GLY A 147 -19.44 -30.27 4.53
C GLY A 147 -18.44 -30.58 5.66
N ILE A 148 -18.55 -29.93 6.83
CA ILE A 148 -17.66 -30.13 7.99
C ILE A 148 -18.44 -30.42 9.28
N ASN A 149 -17.71 -30.76 10.36
CA ASN A 149 -18.33 -31.03 11.67
C ASN A 149 -19.03 -29.77 12.22
N ASP A 150 -20.25 -29.94 12.71
CA ASP A 150 -21.12 -28.89 13.27
C ASP A 150 -20.43 -28.02 14.35
N ALA A 151 -19.73 -28.64 15.30
CA ALA A 151 -19.01 -27.90 16.34
C ALA A 151 -17.87 -27.05 15.76
N THR A 152 -17.21 -27.54 14.71
CA THR A 152 -16.13 -26.80 14.03
C THR A 152 -16.71 -25.65 13.21
N TYR A 153 -17.81 -25.87 12.50
CA TYR A 153 -18.50 -24.84 11.72
C TYR A 153 -19.06 -23.73 12.63
N CYS A 154 -19.65 -24.11 13.77
CA CYS A 154 -20.13 -23.17 14.78
C CYS A 154 -19.03 -22.23 15.25
N ASN A 155 -17.83 -22.75 15.52
CA ASN A 155 -16.70 -21.91 15.95
C ASN A 155 -16.25 -20.93 14.86
N PHE A 156 -16.47 -21.24 13.57
CA PHE A 156 -16.18 -20.33 12.47
C PHE A 156 -17.23 -19.21 12.36
N GLU A 157 -18.52 -19.53 12.55
CA GLU A 157 -19.59 -18.53 12.57
C GLU A 157 -19.52 -17.58 13.77
N THR A 158 -19.07 -18.06 14.94
CA THR A 158 -18.99 -17.25 16.16
C THR A 158 -17.68 -16.46 16.28
N GLY A 159 -16.75 -16.65 15.34
CA GLY A 159 -15.42 -16.05 15.40
C GLY A 159 -14.49 -16.66 16.47
N ASP A 160 -14.90 -17.76 17.12
CA ASP A 160 -14.10 -18.50 18.11
C ASP A 160 -12.94 -19.28 17.46
N ALA A 161 -13.03 -19.55 16.16
CA ALA A 161 -11.98 -20.15 15.37
C ALA A 161 -11.88 -19.50 13.99
N ASN A 162 -10.67 -19.51 13.45
CA ASN A 162 -10.37 -18.98 12.12
C ASN A 162 -10.55 -20.05 11.04
N LEU A 163 -11.24 -19.71 9.95
CA LEU A 163 -11.42 -20.59 8.80
C LEU A 163 -10.09 -20.74 8.03
N SER A 164 -9.69 -21.98 7.73
CA SER A 164 -8.53 -22.22 6.86
C SER A 164 -8.93 -22.30 5.38
N PHE A 165 -8.03 -21.98 4.46
CA PHE A 165 -8.32 -22.07 3.01
C PHE A 165 -8.85 -23.44 2.58
N LEU A 166 -8.24 -24.54 3.03
CA LEU A 166 -8.71 -25.90 2.73
C LEU A 166 -10.11 -26.18 3.28
N LYS A 167 -10.40 -25.74 4.50
CA LYS A 167 -11.75 -25.89 5.08
C LYS A 167 -12.76 -24.95 4.43
N GLY A 168 -12.32 -23.79 3.98
CA GLY A 168 -13.11 -22.86 3.18
C GLY A 168 -13.49 -23.46 1.84
N GLN A 169 -12.58 -24.19 1.18
CA GLN A 169 -12.88 -24.93 -0.04
C GLN A 169 -13.95 -26.00 0.20
N GLU A 170 -13.79 -26.82 1.25
CA GLU A 170 -14.80 -27.85 1.61
C GLU A 170 -16.20 -27.24 1.86
N ILE A 171 -16.27 -26.06 2.48
CA ILE A 171 -17.53 -25.35 2.74
C ILE A 171 -18.10 -24.75 1.45
N VAL A 172 -17.28 -24.09 0.63
CA VAL A 172 -17.74 -23.50 -0.64
C VAL A 172 -18.20 -24.57 -1.61
N ASP A 173 -17.50 -25.71 -1.70
CA ASP A 173 -17.91 -26.85 -2.53
C ASP A 173 -19.29 -27.37 -2.08
N ALA A 174 -19.55 -27.48 -0.78
CA ALA A 174 -20.86 -27.88 -0.25
C ALA A 174 -21.96 -26.85 -0.59
N PHE A 175 -21.65 -25.56 -0.57
CA PHE A 175 -22.57 -24.48 -0.93
C PHE A 175 -22.87 -24.45 -2.43
N GLU A 176 -21.86 -24.64 -3.28
CA GLU A 176 -22.03 -24.73 -4.73
C GLU A 176 -22.86 -25.97 -5.11
N GLU A 177 -22.62 -27.10 -4.46
CA GLU A 177 -23.41 -28.31 -4.65
C GLU A 177 -24.88 -28.09 -4.26
N ARG A 178 -25.15 -27.38 -3.15
CA ARG A 178 -26.51 -27.02 -2.74
C ARG A 178 -27.21 -26.16 -3.78
N LYS A 179 -26.53 -25.15 -4.36
CA LYS A 179 -27.09 -24.32 -5.44
C LYS A 179 -27.37 -25.14 -6.71
N ARG A 180 -26.50 -26.10 -7.03
CA ARG A 180 -26.68 -27.00 -8.17
C ARG A 180 -27.93 -27.86 -7.99
N VAL A 181 -28.07 -28.51 -6.83
CA VAL A 181 -29.24 -29.32 -6.48
C VAL A 181 -30.52 -28.49 -6.50
N ALA A 182 -30.49 -27.24 -6.02
CA ALA A 182 -31.67 -26.36 -6.07
C ALA A 182 -32.14 -26.03 -7.49
N ARG A 183 -31.22 -25.92 -8.47
CA ARG A 183 -31.60 -25.76 -9.87
C ARG A 183 -32.23 -27.03 -10.45
N GLU A 184 -31.72 -28.20 -10.08
CA GLU A 184 -32.31 -29.48 -10.51
C GLU A 184 -33.70 -29.68 -9.89
N ASP A 185 -33.86 -29.34 -8.61
CA ASP A 185 -35.15 -29.40 -7.92
C ASP A 185 -36.17 -28.42 -8.53
N LEU A 186 -35.75 -27.25 -9.03
CA LEU A 186 -36.62 -26.32 -9.78
C LEU A 186 -37.12 -26.92 -11.09
N GLU A 187 -36.26 -27.63 -11.82
CA GLU A 187 -36.66 -28.34 -13.04
C GLU A 187 -37.65 -29.48 -12.72
N GLU A 188 -37.45 -30.18 -11.60
CA GLU A 188 -38.37 -31.23 -11.12
C GLU A 188 -39.72 -30.64 -10.70
N LEU A 189 -39.72 -29.52 -9.97
CA LEU A 189 -40.93 -28.77 -9.59
C LEU A 189 -41.68 -28.18 -10.80
N ALA A 190 -41.03 -27.98 -11.94
CA ALA A 190 -41.69 -27.54 -13.17
C ALA A 190 -42.55 -28.65 -13.82
N THR A 191 -42.33 -29.92 -13.46
CA THR A 191 -42.88 -31.10 -14.16
C THR A 191 -43.99 -31.82 -13.36
N ASP A 192 -44.88 -31.06 -12.71
CA ASP A 192 -46.02 -31.54 -11.91
C ASP A 192 -45.64 -32.65 -10.89
N PRO A 193 -44.96 -32.29 -9.78
CA PRO A 193 -44.40 -33.22 -8.82
C PRO A 193 -45.46 -33.91 -7.95
N ASP A 194 -45.18 -35.15 -7.54
CA ASP A 194 -46.02 -35.88 -6.59
C ASP A 194 -45.77 -35.46 -5.13
N TRP A 195 -46.67 -35.87 -4.23
CA TRP A 195 -46.57 -35.55 -2.80
C TRP A 195 -45.31 -36.11 -2.13
N GLU A 196 -44.75 -37.21 -2.65
CA GLU A 196 -43.50 -37.80 -2.17
C GLU A 196 -42.32 -36.86 -2.48
N THR A 197 -42.30 -36.30 -3.68
CA THR A 197 -41.33 -35.30 -4.12
C THR A 197 -41.44 -34.02 -3.32
N LEU A 198 -42.65 -33.50 -3.10
CA LEU A 198 -42.86 -32.29 -2.29
C LEU A 198 -42.45 -32.48 -0.82
N GLU A 199 -42.70 -33.65 -0.24
CA GLU A 199 -42.27 -33.98 1.13
C GLU A 199 -40.74 -34.12 1.23
N ARG A 200 -40.09 -34.72 0.22
CA ARG A 200 -38.62 -34.77 0.11
C ARG A 200 -38.03 -33.36 0.06
N LEU A 201 -38.55 -32.51 -0.83
CA LEU A 201 -38.05 -31.14 -1.02
C LEU A 201 -38.29 -30.26 0.21
N ARG A 202 -39.48 -30.34 0.81
CA ARG A 202 -39.78 -29.66 2.08
C ARG A 202 -38.77 -30.01 3.17
N THR A 203 -38.47 -31.30 3.31
CA THR A 203 -37.48 -31.79 4.28
C THR A 203 -36.07 -31.33 3.93
N ALA A 204 -35.72 -31.33 2.64
CA ALA A 204 -34.40 -30.91 2.17
C ALA A 204 -34.16 -29.41 2.39
N TYR A 205 -35.16 -28.54 2.23
CA TYR A 205 -35.07 -27.08 2.42
C TYR A 205 -35.47 -26.60 3.81
N HIS A 206 -35.75 -27.53 4.74
CA HIS A 206 -36.16 -27.25 6.12
C HIS A 206 -37.39 -26.34 6.23
N VAL A 207 -38.31 -26.42 5.26
CA VAL A 207 -39.52 -25.60 5.23
C VAL A 207 -40.55 -26.19 6.18
N SER A 208 -40.93 -25.43 7.21
CA SER A 208 -41.93 -25.91 8.17
C SER A 208 -43.35 -25.82 7.62
N GLN A 209 -44.26 -26.66 8.11
CA GLN A 209 -45.69 -26.57 7.76
C GLN A 209 -46.32 -25.24 8.19
N SER A 210 -45.76 -24.57 9.21
CA SER A 210 -46.19 -23.23 9.63
C SER A 210 -45.77 -22.17 8.62
N GLU A 211 -44.56 -22.28 8.07
CA GLU A 211 -44.03 -21.36 7.05
C GLU A 211 -44.78 -21.48 5.71
N LEU A 212 -45.25 -22.69 5.37
CA LEU A 212 -46.18 -22.90 4.26
C LEU A 212 -47.57 -22.28 4.51
N ALA A 213 -47.96 -22.11 5.78
CA ALA A 213 -49.26 -21.54 6.17
C ALA A 213 -49.26 -20.00 6.28
N GLU A 214 -48.11 -19.36 6.51
CA GLU A 214 -48.01 -17.91 6.74
C GLU A 214 -48.43 -17.04 5.55
N SER A 215 -48.38 -17.58 4.33
CA SER A 215 -48.65 -16.87 3.08
C SER A 215 -49.85 -17.44 2.30
N THR A 216 -50.62 -18.33 2.92
CA THR A 216 -51.73 -19.05 2.28
C THR A 216 -53.03 -18.88 3.06
N GLU A 217 -54.18 -19.22 2.45
CA GLU A 217 -55.48 -19.16 3.14
C GLU A 217 -55.67 -20.30 4.17
N TYR A 218 -54.69 -21.21 4.27
CA TYR A 218 -54.77 -22.40 5.11
C TYR A 218 -54.04 -22.21 6.44
N SER A 219 -54.68 -22.65 7.53
CA SER A 219 -53.97 -22.77 8.81
C SER A 219 -53.01 -23.96 8.80
N GLN A 220 -51.98 -23.93 9.64
CA GLN A 220 -51.04 -25.05 9.83
C GLN A 220 -51.75 -26.40 10.04
N GLN A 221 -52.88 -26.40 10.77
CA GLN A 221 -53.69 -27.59 11.03
C GLN A 221 -54.42 -28.08 9.77
N GLN A 222 -54.83 -27.17 8.89
CA GLN A 222 -55.44 -27.50 7.60
C GLN A 222 -54.41 -28.04 6.61
N VAL A 223 -53.20 -27.45 6.57
CA VAL A 223 -52.07 -27.96 5.75
C VAL A 223 -51.71 -29.38 6.17
N SER A 224 -51.67 -29.68 7.47
CA SER A 224 -51.39 -31.04 7.96
C SER A 224 -52.53 -32.03 7.70
N TYR A 225 -53.79 -31.60 7.74
CA TYR A 225 -54.95 -32.50 7.54
C TYR A 225 -55.20 -32.84 6.08
N ARG A 226 -54.84 -31.93 5.16
CA ARG A 226 -55.12 -32.03 3.72
C ARG A 226 -53.91 -32.48 2.88
N TRP A 227 -52.78 -32.72 3.54
CA TRP A 227 -51.55 -33.21 2.91
C TRP A 227 -51.78 -34.57 2.25
N GLY A 228 -51.54 -34.68 0.95
CA GLY A 228 -51.68 -35.94 0.19
C GLY A 228 -52.98 -36.09 -0.60
N ASP A 229 -54.04 -35.36 -0.26
CA ASP A 229 -55.39 -35.54 -0.85
C ASP A 229 -55.93 -34.30 -1.59
N ASP A 230 -55.40 -33.10 -1.34
CA ASP A 230 -55.94 -31.82 -1.86
C ASP A 230 -55.07 -31.21 -2.98
N GLU A 231 -55.59 -31.21 -4.21
CA GLU A 231 -54.88 -30.70 -5.41
C GLU A 231 -54.60 -29.19 -5.34
N GLU A 232 -55.49 -28.40 -4.74
CA GLU A 232 -55.31 -26.94 -4.59
C GLU A 232 -54.17 -26.64 -3.60
N LEU A 233 -54.06 -27.42 -2.53
CA LEU A 233 -52.95 -27.32 -1.59
C LEU A 233 -51.63 -27.75 -2.25
N ARG A 234 -51.65 -28.74 -3.16
CA ARG A 234 -50.44 -29.22 -3.84
C ARG A 234 -49.77 -28.13 -4.67
N GLU A 235 -50.55 -27.39 -5.47
CA GLU A 235 -50.02 -26.28 -6.29
C GLU A 235 -49.46 -25.16 -5.43
N VAL A 236 -50.13 -24.82 -4.33
CA VAL A 236 -49.66 -23.77 -3.40
C VAL A 236 -48.34 -24.18 -2.72
N VAL A 237 -48.22 -25.44 -2.28
CA VAL A 237 -46.98 -25.97 -1.69
C VAL A 237 -45.85 -26.02 -2.72
N ARG A 238 -46.17 -26.42 -3.96
CA ARG A 238 -45.23 -26.46 -5.08
C ARG A 238 -44.70 -25.07 -5.41
N GLU A 239 -45.55 -24.07 -5.58
CA GLU A 239 -45.14 -22.67 -5.84
C GLU A 239 -44.24 -22.16 -4.73
N ARG A 240 -44.57 -22.43 -3.47
CA ARG A 240 -43.77 -21.97 -2.32
C ARG A 240 -42.40 -22.65 -2.22
N LEU A 241 -42.34 -23.94 -2.52
CA LEU A 241 -41.07 -24.67 -2.60
C LEU A 241 -40.23 -24.21 -3.79
N ALA A 242 -40.86 -23.84 -4.91
CA ALA A 242 -40.17 -23.26 -6.07
C ALA A 242 -39.56 -21.89 -5.73
N GLU A 243 -40.31 -20.98 -5.09
CA GLU A 243 -39.77 -19.70 -4.61
C GLU A 243 -38.57 -19.88 -3.67
N THR A 244 -38.65 -20.86 -2.76
CA THR A 244 -37.57 -21.16 -1.81
C THR A 244 -36.34 -21.73 -2.53
N ALA A 245 -36.54 -22.65 -3.46
CA ALA A 245 -35.46 -23.24 -4.25
C ALA A 245 -34.80 -22.20 -5.19
N GLU A 246 -35.57 -21.26 -5.73
CA GLU A 246 -35.07 -20.13 -6.54
C GLU A 246 -34.19 -19.20 -5.70
N ALA A 247 -34.64 -18.78 -4.52
CA ALA A 247 -33.82 -17.97 -3.60
C ALA A 247 -32.50 -18.67 -3.21
N VAL A 248 -32.54 -19.99 -2.98
CA VAL A 248 -31.32 -20.79 -2.72
C VAL A 248 -30.41 -20.84 -3.96
N ALA A 249 -30.96 -21.04 -5.16
CA ALA A 249 -30.21 -21.12 -6.41
C ALA A 249 -29.54 -19.78 -6.82
N GLU A 250 -30.10 -18.65 -6.40
CA GLU A 250 -29.61 -17.30 -6.69
C GLU A 250 -28.64 -16.74 -5.65
N THR A 251 -28.48 -17.38 -4.48
CA THR A 251 -27.61 -16.90 -3.39
C THR A 251 -26.19 -16.56 -3.88
N ASP A 252 -25.71 -15.34 -3.63
CA ASP A 252 -24.39 -14.90 -4.11
C ASP A 252 -23.23 -15.51 -3.28
N LEU A 253 -22.35 -16.27 -3.95
CA LEU A 253 -21.15 -16.86 -3.35
C LEU A 253 -19.86 -16.15 -3.81
N THR A 254 -19.96 -15.09 -4.61
CA THR A 254 -18.81 -14.49 -5.31
C THR A 254 -17.73 -14.02 -4.34
N ARG A 255 -18.13 -13.35 -3.26
CA ARG A 255 -17.20 -12.83 -2.24
C ARG A 255 -16.50 -13.95 -1.46
N LEU A 256 -17.24 -14.98 -1.05
CA LEU A 256 -16.69 -16.15 -0.35
C LEU A 256 -15.73 -16.94 -1.26
N ARG A 257 -16.07 -17.07 -2.55
CA ARG A 257 -15.20 -17.69 -3.56
C ARG A 257 -13.92 -16.88 -3.80
N GLN A 258 -14.00 -15.55 -3.85
CA GLN A 258 -12.82 -14.69 -3.98
C GLN A 258 -11.90 -14.79 -2.76
N LEU A 259 -12.47 -14.94 -1.55
CA LEU A 259 -11.70 -15.12 -0.32
C LEU A 259 -11.03 -16.50 -0.24
N VAL A 260 -11.69 -17.55 -0.72
CA VAL A 260 -11.22 -18.95 -0.64
C VAL A 260 -10.31 -19.36 -1.80
N TYR A 261 -10.58 -18.89 -3.03
CA TYR A 261 -9.82 -19.24 -4.23
C TYR A 261 -8.99 -18.08 -4.78
N GLY A 262 -8.96 -16.94 -4.09
CA GLY A 262 -8.13 -15.80 -4.48
C GLY A 262 -6.64 -16.08 -4.34
N ASP A 263 -5.84 -15.51 -5.24
CA ASP A 263 -4.37 -15.63 -5.24
C ASP A 263 -3.70 -14.83 -4.10
N VAL A 264 -4.48 -14.06 -3.34
CA VAL A 264 -4.00 -13.16 -2.28
C VAL A 264 -4.22 -13.82 -0.92
N LYS A 265 -3.12 -14.07 -0.20
CA LYS A 265 -3.14 -14.58 1.17
C LYS A 265 -3.26 -13.42 2.16
N TRP A 266 -4.18 -13.55 3.10
CA TRP A 266 -4.47 -12.52 4.10
C TRP A 266 -3.74 -12.82 5.41
N ARG A 267 -3.25 -11.78 6.10
CA ARG A 267 -2.71 -11.87 7.45
C ARG A 267 -3.42 -10.87 8.35
N ARG A 268 -3.71 -11.30 9.59
CA ARG A 268 -4.35 -10.46 10.61
C ARG A 268 -3.36 -9.40 11.09
N VAL A 269 -3.78 -8.15 11.03
CA VAL A 269 -3.08 -7.01 11.66
C VAL A 269 -3.33 -7.12 13.17
N GLU A 270 -2.27 -7.21 13.98
CA GLU A 270 -2.39 -7.39 15.44
C GLU A 270 -2.76 -6.09 16.17
N SER A 271 -2.23 -4.97 15.71
CA SER A 271 -2.58 -3.64 16.20
C SER A 271 -2.49 -2.61 15.08
N VAL A 272 -3.33 -1.58 15.19
CA VAL A 272 -3.20 -0.36 14.39
C VAL A 272 -2.88 0.72 15.39
N GLU A 273 -1.63 1.17 15.42
CA GLU A 273 -1.23 2.23 16.33
C GLU A 273 -1.51 3.61 15.71
N PRO A 274 -2.33 4.45 16.36
CA PRO A 274 -2.46 5.84 15.95
C PRO A 274 -1.20 6.57 16.38
N VAL A 275 -0.35 6.93 15.42
CA VAL A 275 0.78 7.81 15.70
C VAL A 275 0.23 9.22 15.92
N SER A 276 0.54 9.83 17.07
CA SER A 276 0.23 11.24 17.27
C SER A 276 1.15 12.06 16.37
N ALA A 277 0.58 12.79 15.42
CA ALA A 277 1.28 13.87 14.73
C ALA A 277 1.58 14.97 15.76
N THR A 278 2.70 14.85 16.45
CA THR A 278 3.21 15.86 17.38
C THR A 278 4.07 16.88 16.65
N GLU A 279 3.64 17.28 15.45
CA GLU A 279 4.13 18.46 14.77
C GLU A 279 2.97 19.46 14.65
N PRO A 280 3.22 20.77 14.79
CA PRO A 280 2.19 21.77 14.53
C PRO A 280 1.81 21.68 13.05
N ASP A 281 0.66 21.06 12.78
CA ASP A 281 0.10 21.01 11.44
C ASP A 281 -0.32 22.42 11.04
N ASP A 282 0.57 23.09 10.29
CA ASP A 282 0.32 24.41 9.71
C ASP A 282 -0.95 24.39 8.85
N PHE A 283 -1.40 23.24 8.34
CA PHE A 283 -2.69 23.12 7.67
C PHE A 283 -3.86 23.48 8.60
N VAL A 284 -3.87 22.98 9.84
CA VAL A 284 -4.93 23.31 10.81
C VAL A 284 -4.90 24.80 11.15
N ARG A 285 -3.70 25.39 11.28
CA ARG A 285 -3.53 26.84 11.48
C ARG A 285 -4.08 27.61 10.28
N VAL A 286 -3.68 27.24 9.07
CA VAL A 286 -4.09 27.88 7.81
C VAL A 286 -5.59 27.75 7.57
N GLN A 287 -6.20 26.58 7.84
CA GLN A 287 -7.65 26.43 7.68
C GLN A 287 -8.43 27.21 8.74
N ARG A 288 -7.91 27.33 9.98
CA ARG A 288 -8.50 28.23 10.98
C ARG A 288 -8.36 29.70 10.58
N GLU A 289 -7.25 30.10 9.97
CA GLU A 289 -7.04 31.44 9.41
C GLU A 289 -7.97 31.72 8.22
N ARG A 290 -8.21 30.73 7.35
CA ARG A 290 -9.18 30.82 6.25
C ARG A 290 -10.61 30.92 6.79
N LEU A 291 -10.98 30.09 7.76
CA LEU A 291 -12.28 30.15 8.42
C LEU A 291 -12.49 31.50 9.13
N ALA A 292 -11.45 32.03 9.77
CA ALA A 292 -11.44 33.37 10.36
C ALA A 292 -11.66 34.47 9.31
N THR A 293 -11.06 34.31 8.13
CA THR A 293 -11.24 35.22 7.00
C THR A 293 -12.67 35.17 6.45
N VAL A 294 -13.24 33.97 6.28
CA VAL A 294 -14.62 33.76 5.82
C VAL A 294 -15.63 34.34 6.81
N LEU A 295 -15.38 34.20 8.11
CA LEU A 295 -16.26 34.68 9.17
C LEU A 295 -15.99 36.13 9.61
N ASP A 296 -14.97 36.79 9.07
CA ASP A 296 -14.47 38.12 9.45
C ASP A 296 -14.23 38.25 10.97
N ARG A 297 -13.50 37.29 11.56
CA ARG A 297 -13.32 37.15 13.01
C ARG A 297 -11.92 36.67 13.43
N PRO A 298 -11.56 36.78 14.72
CA PRO A 298 -10.33 36.21 15.24
C PRO A 298 -10.25 34.68 15.06
N VAL A 299 -9.03 34.18 14.81
CA VAL A 299 -8.73 32.76 14.58
C VAL A 299 -9.15 31.87 15.76
N GLU A 300 -9.10 32.39 16.99
CA GLU A 300 -9.44 31.65 18.21
C GLU A 300 -10.93 31.27 18.29
N ASP A 301 -11.82 32.13 17.77
CA ASP A 301 -13.28 31.97 17.88
C ASP A 301 -13.93 31.41 16.60
N ALA A 302 -13.20 31.40 15.49
CA ALA A 302 -13.74 31.08 14.16
C ALA A 302 -14.35 29.67 14.08
N LEU A 303 -13.72 28.69 14.72
CA LEU A 303 -14.13 27.29 14.66
C LEU A 303 -15.41 26.99 15.46
N GLU A 304 -15.53 27.58 16.66
CA GLU A 304 -16.75 27.45 17.46
C GLU A 304 -17.93 28.12 16.76
N ARG A 305 -17.69 29.28 16.15
CA ARG A 305 -18.73 30.01 15.41
C ARG A 305 -19.15 29.30 14.13
N GLY A 306 -18.23 28.71 13.37
CA GLY A 306 -18.55 27.90 12.19
C GLY A 306 -19.51 26.75 12.54
N ARG A 307 -19.25 26.04 13.65
CA ARG A 307 -20.14 24.97 14.14
C ARG A 307 -21.53 25.49 14.53
N GLU A 308 -21.61 26.65 15.17
CA GLU A 308 -22.88 27.26 15.57
C GLU A 308 -23.74 27.62 14.36
N LEU A 309 -23.12 28.18 13.31
CA LEU A 309 -23.78 28.52 12.05
C LEU A 309 -24.28 27.27 11.31
N LEU A 310 -23.48 26.20 11.26
CA LEU A 310 -23.90 24.95 10.62
C LEU A 310 -25.08 24.26 11.30
N ARG A 311 -25.24 24.44 12.62
CA ARG A 311 -26.36 23.88 13.41
C ARG A 311 -27.66 24.67 13.30
N THR A 312 -27.59 25.93 12.87
CA THR A 312 -28.74 26.84 12.87
C THR A 312 -29.22 27.10 11.45
N ASP A 313 -30.49 26.82 11.16
CA ASP A 313 -31.04 27.09 9.82
C ASP A 313 -31.18 28.62 9.60
N PRO A 314 -30.71 29.17 8.45
CA PRO A 314 -30.80 30.59 8.14
C PRO A 314 -32.24 31.16 8.17
N ALA A 315 -32.49 32.14 9.04
CA ALA A 315 -33.79 32.80 9.16
C ALA A 315 -33.92 33.96 8.14
N LEU A 316 -34.67 33.73 7.05
CA LEU A 316 -34.81 34.69 5.94
C LEU A 316 -36.24 35.20 5.75
N ASP A 317 -37.09 35.09 6.77
CA ASP A 317 -38.52 35.40 6.66
C ASP A 317 -38.85 36.89 6.73
N SER A 318 -37.90 37.73 7.15
CA SER A 318 -38.06 39.19 7.20
C SER A 318 -36.77 39.92 6.81
N TRP A 319 -36.89 41.18 6.40
CA TRP A 319 -35.73 42.04 6.08
C TRP A 319 -34.77 42.25 7.26
N ASP A 320 -35.27 42.18 8.49
CA ASP A 320 -34.45 42.27 9.70
C ASP A 320 -33.73 40.94 9.96
N ALA A 321 -34.45 39.81 9.92
CA ALA A 321 -33.87 38.48 10.11
C ALA A 321 -32.83 38.14 9.03
N MET A 322 -33.11 38.52 7.78
CA MET A 322 -32.17 38.37 6.67
C MET A 322 -30.91 39.21 6.86
N ARG A 323 -31.01 40.46 7.34
CA ARG A 323 -29.82 41.29 7.60
C ARG A 323 -28.95 40.72 8.72
N GLU A 324 -29.58 40.23 9.80
CA GLU A 324 -28.86 39.57 10.89
C GLU A 324 -28.17 38.29 10.40
N THR A 325 -28.86 37.49 9.60
CA THR A 325 -28.31 36.26 9.02
C THR A 325 -27.17 36.56 8.04
N LEU A 326 -27.32 37.51 7.13
CA LEU A 326 -26.26 37.89 6.19
C LEU A 326 -25.01 38.41 6.91
N SER A 327 -25.21 39.22 7.95
CA SER A 327 -24.09 39.68 8.80
C SER A 327 -23.42 38.53 9.56
N ALA A 328 -24.16 37.48 9.93
CA ALA A 328 -23.62 36.32 10.63
C ALA A 328 -22.77 35.42 9.72
N TYR A 329 -23.08 35.38 8.42
CA TYR A 329 -22.34 34.63 7.39
C TYR A 329 -21.34 35.51 6.61
N GLY A 330 -21.07 36.75 7.04
CA GLY A 330 -20.11 37.64 6.34
C GLY A 330 -20.54 38.08 4.94
N VAL A 331 -21.82 37.90 4.58
CA VAL A 331 -22.34 38.23 3.24
C VAL A 331 -22.75 39.70 3.20
N SER A 332 -22.13 40.46 2.30
CA SER A 332 -22.46 41.87 2.12
C SER A 332 -23.73 42.08 1.31
N LEU A 333 -24.47 43.17 1.61
CA LEU A 333 -25.60 43.60 0.79
C LEU A 333 -25.18 44.03 -0.63
N ALA A 334 -23.90 44.34 -0.86
CA ALA A 334 -23.40 44.66 -2.20
C ALA A 334 -23.37 43.40 -3.08
N THR A 335 -22.90 42.29 -2.52
CA THR A 335 -22.84 40.99 -3.22
C THR A 335 -24.23 40.51 -3.66
N ILE A 336 -25.24 40.70 -2.80
CA ILE A 336 -26.63 40.37 -3.15
C ILE A 336 -27.20 41.32 -4.20
N ALA A 337 -26.79 42.58 -4.18
CA ALA A 337 -27.22 43.55 -5.18
C ALA A 337 -26.66 43.19 -6.57
N ASP A 338 -25.40 42.74 -6.62
CA ASP A 338 -24.77 42.24 -7.85
C ASP A 338 -25.48 41.00 -8.40
N ASP A 339 -25.81 40.02 -7.55
CA ASP A 339 -26.54 38.80 -7.95
C ASP A 339 -27.95 39.10 -8.52
N LEU A 340 -28.55 40.20 -8.09
CA LEU A 340 -29.88 40.64 -8.53
C LEU A 340 -29.83 41.66 -9.67
N GLY A 341 -28.63 42.09 -10.09
CA GLY A 341 -28.43 43.12 -11.11
C GLY A 341 -29.00 44.49 -10.71
N VAL A 342 -28.98 44.83 -9.43
CA VAL A 342 -29.49 46.10 -8.89
C VAL A 342 -28.38 46.89 -8.22
N ASP A 343 -28.52 48.22 -8.18
CA ASP A 343 -27.57 49.06 -7.45
C ASP A 343 -27.68 48.83 -5.93
N GLN A 344 -26.55 48.79 -5.22
CA GLN A 344 -26.50 48.60 -3.76
C GLN A 344 -27.39 49.59 -3.00
N SER A 345 -27.51 50.83 -3.47
CA SER A 345 -28.39 51.83 -2.86
C SER A 345 -29.87 51.42 -2.94
N THR A 346 -30.27 50.75 -4.02
CA THR A 346 -31.63 50.26 -4.24
C THR A 346 -31.98 49.17 -3.24
N LEU A 347 -31.08 48.20 -3.04
CA LEU A 347 -31.27 47.11 -2.07
C LEU A 347 -31.26 47.64 -0.61
N SER A 348 -30.43 48.66 -0.33
CA SER A 348 -30.41 49.36 0.96
C SER A 348 -31.73 50.11 1.23
N HIS A 349 -32.33 50.73 0.22
CA HIS A 349 -33.63 51.40 0.34
C HIS A 349 -34.78 50.42 0.53
N TRP A 350 -34.74 49.25 -0.10
CA TRP A 350 -35.72 48.18 0.12
C TRP A 350 -35.63 47.58 1.52
N SER A 351 -34.42 47.25 1.99
CA SER A 351 -34.21 46.65 3.31
C SER A 351 -34.59 47.56 4.49
N ARG A 352 -34.55 48.88 4.30
CA ARG A 352 -34.95 49.90 5.29
C ARG A 352 -36.42 50.33 5.19
N GLY A 353 -37.18 49.76 4.25
CA GLY A 353 -38.59 50.10 4.03
C GLY A 353 -38.81 51.53 3.50
N VAL A 354 -37.77 52.16 2.93
CA VAL A 354 -37.86 53.50 2.33
C VAL A 354 -38.60 53.46 0.99
N VAL A 355 -38.51 52.33 0.28
CA VAL A 355 -39.21 52.05 -0.97
C VAL A 355 -39.92 50.71 -0.84
N LYS A 356 -41.24 50.66 -1.13
CA LYS A 356 -41.99 49.40 -1.17
C LYS A 356 -41.57 48.58 -2.39
N THR A 357 -41.28 47.30 -2.18
CA THR A 357 -40.90 46.35 -3.24
C THR A 357 -41.68 45.05 -3.09
N ASP A 358 -42.11 44.49 -4.21
CA ASP A 358 -42.73 43.17 -4.28
C ASP A 358 -41.67 42.08 -4.55
N ARG A 359 -40.40 42.46 -4.75
CA ARG A 359 -39.27 41.56 -5.08
C ARG A 359 -38.58 40.97 -3.84
N PHE A 360 -39.25 40.94 -2.68
CA PHE A 360 -38.66 40.39 -1.46
C PHE A 360 -38.30 38.92 -1.60
N ASP A 361 -39.16 38.14 -2.26
CA ASP A 361 -38.92 36.71 -2.49
C ASP A 361 -37.70 36.47 -3.40
N GLU A 362 -37.49 37.32 -4.41
CA GLU A 362 -36.30 37.25 -5.27
C GLU A 362 -35.02 37.56 -4.48
N VAL A 363 -35.06 38.57 -3.60
CA VAL A 363 -33.92 38.91 -2.72
C VAL A 363 -33.66 37.80 -1.71
N ARG A 364 -34.72 37.19 -1.17
CA ARG A 364 -34.64 36.05 -0.26
C ARG A 364 -33.97 34.85 -0.92
N VAL A 365 -34.30 34.54 -2.17
CA VAL A 365 -33.68 33.44 -2.92
C VAL A 365 -32.20 33.72 -3.19
N ALA A 366 -31.84 34.93 -3.62
CA ALA A 366 -30.44 35.32 -3.82
C ALA A 366 -29.64 35.28 -2.51
N ALA A 367 -30.21 35.81 -1.42
CA ALA A 367 -29.62 35.75 -0.10
C ALA A 367 -29.45 34.30 0.38
N ARG A 368 -30.45 33.43 0.18
CA ARG A 368 -30.38 32.02 0.56
C ARG A 368 -29.28 31.29 -0.20
N LYS A 369 -29.21 31.46 -1.53
CA LYS A 369 -28.16 30.90 -2.36
C LYS A 369 -26.78 31.29 -1.84
N ARG A 370 -26.56 32.58 -1.59
CA ARG A 370 -25.25 33.07 -1.11
C ARG A 370 -24.91 32.57 0.30
N ILE A 371 -25.91 32.44 1.16
CA ILE A 371 -25.73 31.85 2.49
C ILE A 371 -25.41 30.36 2.38
N ASP A 372 -26.07 29.62 1.48
CA ASP A 372 -25.80 28.20 1.27
C ASP A 372 -24.39 27.98 0.67
N ASP A 373 -23.92 28.85 -0.22
CA ASP A 373 -22.53 28.82 -0.74
C ASP A 373 -21.51 29.00 0.40
N VAL A 374 -21.70 30.04 1.24
CA VAL A 374 -20.81 30.29 2.38
C VAL A 374 -20.94 29.18 3.43
N ARG A 375 -22.13 28.61 3.61
CA ARG A 375 -22.36 27.49 4.52
C ARG A 375 -21.62 26.24 4.05
N ALA A 376 -21.61 25.95 2.76
CA ALA A 376 -20.84 24.84 2.18
C ALA A 376 -19.33 25.08 2.33
N GLU A 377 -18.87 26.32 2.18
CA GLU A 377 -17.47 26.70 2.43
C GLU A 377 -17.11 26.54 3.92
N ILE A 378 -17.96 26.98 4.85
CA ILE A 378 -17.79 26.78 6.29
C ILE A 378 -17.81 25.27 6.63
N GLU A 379 -18.72 24.49 6.04
CA GLU A 379 -18.81 23.05 6.24
C GLU A 379 -17.52 22.35 5.80
N SER A 380 -17.03 22.65 4.60
CA SER A 380 -15.76 22.14 4.09
C SER A 380 -14.58 22.52 5.00
N LEU A 381 -14.50 23.78 5.43
CA LEU A 381 -13.40 24.25 6.28
C LEU A 381 -13.45 23.64 7.69
N VAL A 382 -14.65 23.48 8.26
CA VAL A 382 -14.84 22.83 9.57
C VAL A 382 -14.51 21.34 9.46
N ASP A 383 -14.95 20.66 8.40
CA ASP A 383 -14.65 19.26 8.14
C ASP A 383 -13.16 19.02 7.88
N ASP A 384 -12.48 19.93 7.17
CA ASP A 384 -11.03 19.87 6.97
C ASP A 384 -10.27 19.98 8.30
N VAL A 385 -10.70 20.88 9.19
CA VAL A 385 -10.08 21.02 10.51
C VAL A 385 -10.41 19.84 11.43
N GLU A 386 -11.64 19.33 11.41
CA GLU A 386 -12.06 18.21 12.26
C GLU A 386 -11.53 16.85 11.79
N SER A 387 -11.43 16.66 10.47
CA SER A 387 -10.90 15.42 9.87
C SER A 387 -9.39 15.28 10.07
N ARG A 388 -8.67 16.40 10.22
CA ARG A 388 -7.23 16.47 10.53
C ARG A 388 -6.93 16.37 12.03
N GLN A 389 -7.89 16.75 12.90
CA GLN A 389 -7.81 16.49 14.35
C GLN A 389 -7.98 15.00 14.70
N ARG A 390 -8.50 14.20 13.76
CA ARG A 390 -8.49 12.73 13.85
C ARG A 390 -7.24 12.22 13.13
N PRO A 391 -6.30 11.55 13.80
CA PRO A 391 -5.11 11.04 13.14
C PRO A 391 -5.50 10.06 12.03
N LYS A 392 -5.11 10.36 10.79
CA LYS A 392 -5.29 9.53 9.58
C LYS A 392 -3.98 8.98 9.03
N VAL A 393 -2.92 8.99 9.84
CA VAL A 393 -1.67 8.30 9.47
C VAL A 393 -1.58 7.07 10.35
N TYR A 394 -1.70 5.92 9.71
CA TYR A 394 -1.52 4.62 10.34
C TYR A 394 -0.18 4.08 9.87
N ASP A 395 0.73 3.83 10.80
CA ASP A 395 1.88 2.99 10.52
C ASP A 395 1.39 1.54 10.47
N LEU A 396 1.49 0.91 9.31
CA LEU A 396 1.10 -0.48 9.09
C LEU A 396 2.35 -1.34 9.25
N THR A 397 2.66 -1.69 10.50
CA THR A 397 3.80 -2.52 10.84
C THR A 397 3.37 -3.97 11.01
N VAL A 398 3.95 -4.90 10.26
CA VAL A 398 3.86 -6.34 10.56
C VAL A 398 5.08 -6.69 11.40
N GLU A 399 4.87 -7.20 12.62
CA GLU A 399 5.98 -7.52 13.52
C GLU A 399 6.96 -8.49 12.83
N GLY A 400 8.21 -8.02 12.64
CA GLY A 400 9.30 -8.78 12.04
C GLY A 400 9.45 -8.72 10.52
N THR A 401 8.57 -8.05 9.76
CA THR A 401 8.77 -7.79 8.31
C THR A 401 8.10 -6.51 7.84
N HIS A 402 8.88 -5.50 7.45
CA HIS A 402 8.40 -4.18 6.98
C HIS A 402 8.19 -4.14 5.45
N ASN A 403 7.50 -5.12 4.86
CA ASN A 403 7.25 -5.18 3.42
C ASN A 403 5.74 -5.22 3.14
N PHE A 404 5.25 -4.38 2.22
CA PHE A 404 3.85 -4.43 1.77
C PHE A 404 3.71 -4.30 0.24
N VAL A 405 2.63 -4.88 -0.29
CA VAL A 405 2.24 -4.79 -1.71
C VAL A 405 0.96 -3.99 -1.78
N ALA A 406 0.98 -2.85 -2.47
CA ALA A 406 -0.19 -2.01 -2.71
C ALA A 406 -0.31 -1.71 -4.21
N ASN A 407 -1.49 -1.88 -4.80
CA ASN A 407 -1.78 -1.57 -6.22
C ASN A 407 -0.79 -2.19 -7.24
N GLY A 408 -0.29 -3.40 -6.98
CA GLY A 408 0.69 -4.06 -7.85
C GLY A 408 2.12 -3.50 -7.75
N MET A 409 2.38 -2.59 -6.80
CA MET A 409 3.70 -2.09 -6.46
C MET A 409 4.19 -2.73 -5.15
N VAL A 410 5.44 -3.21 -5.16
CA VAL A 410 6.12 -3.70 -3.96
C VAL A 410 6.81 -2.51 -3.31
N VAL A 411 6.32 -2.09 -2.14
CA VAL A 411 6.99 -1.08 -1.32
C VAL A 411 7.83 -1.84 -0.31
N HIS A 412 9.15 -1.73 -0.49
CA HIS A 412 10.14 -2.50 0.25
C HIS A 412 10.94 -1.55 1.14
N ASN A 413 10.96 -1.79 2.46
CA ASN A 413 11.89 -1.09 3.33
C ASN A 413 13.28 -1.72 3.24
N SER A 414 14.30 -0.88 3.29
CA SER A 414 15.72 -1.03 2.97
C SER A 414 16.50 -2.25 3.49
N GLU A 415 15.89 -3.15 4.26
CA GLU A 415 16.60 -4.22 4.96
C GLU A 415 16.86 -5.48 4.10
N ASP A 416 15.98 -5.85 3.15
CA ASP A 416 16.13 -7.03 2.29
C ASP A 416 16.70 -6.69 0.87
N ARG A 417 17.54 -5.65 0.76
CA ARG A 417 18.21 -5.23 -0.49
C ARG A 417 19.11 -6.33 -1.08
N SER A 418 19.53 -7.28 -0.26
CA SER A 418 20.42 -8.37 -0.66
C SER A 418 19.84 -9.25 -1.78
N ALA A 419 18.53 -9.48 -1.77
CA ALA A 419 17.84 -10.32 -2.74
C ALA A 419 17.74 -9.66 -4.13
N MET A 420 17.65 -8.32 -4.16
CA MET A 420 17.60 -7.55 -5.40
C MET A 420 18.92 -7.62 -6.16
N HIS A 421 20.05 -7.79 -5.48
CA HIS A 421 21.32 -7.91 -6.17
C HIS A 421 21.34 -9.12 -7.11
N GLN A 422 20.87 -10.29 -6.65
CA GLN A 422 20.92 -11.46 -7.50
C GLN A 422 19.95 -11.34 -8.69
N ALA A 423 18.74 -10.87 -8.42
CA ALA A 423 17.70 -10.69 -9.44
C ALA A 423 18.11 -9.67 -10.52
N LEU A 424 18.73 -8.55 -10.14
CA LEU A 424 19.15 -7.50 -11.08
C LEU A 424 20.45 -7.84 -11.83
N GLU A 425 21.31 -8.69 -11.27
CA GLU A 425 22.57 -9.07 -11.91
C GLU A 425 22.40 -10.27 -12.83
N GLN A 426 21.77 -11.33 -12.33
CA GLN A 426 21.73 -12.63 -12.99
C GLN A 426 20.37 -12.91 -13.64
N GLN A 427 19.35 -12.07 -13.40
CA GLN A 427 17.96 -12.33 -13.77
C GLN A 427 17.45 -13.68 -13.26
N GLU A 428 18.05 -14.15 -12.16
CA GLU A 428 17.77 -15.42 -11.52
C GLU A 428 17.90 -15.25 -10.01
N ILE A 429 17.00 -15.89 -9.27
CA ILE A 429 17.01 -15.93 -7.81
C ILE A 429 17.24 -17.38 -7.41
N SER A 430 18.36 -17.65 -6.75
CA SER A 430 18.63 -18.98 -6.20
C SER A 430 17.95 -19.11 -4.84
N VAL A 431 16.91 -19.93 -4.79
CA VAL A 431 16.25 -20.30 -3.54
C VAL A 431 16.82 -21.64 -3.11
N SER A 432 17.53 -21.62 -1.99
CA SER A 432 18.00 -22.82 -1.30
C SER A 432 17.27 -22.90 0.04
N LYS A 433 16.06 -23.49 0.03
CA LYS A 433 15.20 -23.57 1.22
C LYS A 433 14.47 -24.91 1.26
N ALA A 434 14.41 -25.53 2.44
CA ALA A 434 13.69 -26.79 2.67
C ALA A 434 14.05 -27.94 1.68
N GLY A 435 15.33 -28.08 1.33
CA GLY A 435 15.79 -29.10 0.38
C GLY A 435 15.46 -28.80 -1.10
N ILE A 436 14.76 -27.71 -1.39
CA ILE A 436 14.56 -27.19 -2.73
C ILE A 436 15.75 -26.26 -3.00
N ASN A 437 16.68 -26.77 -3.80
CA ASN A 437 17.68 -25.94 -4.48
C ASN A 437 17.13 -25.67 -5.87
N ALA A 438 16.41 -24.55 -6.02
CA ALA A 438 15.85 -24.12 -7.27
C ALA A 438 16.40 -22.76 -7.64
N THR A 439 16.79 -22.62 -8.90
CA THR A 439 17.10 -21.32 -9.50
C THR A 439 15.87 -20.88 -10.26
N LEU A 440 15.20 -19.84 -9.76
CA LEU A 440 14.02 -19.26 -10.37
C LEU A 440 14.43 -18.12 -11.28
N LYS A 441 13.92 -18.11 -12.52
CA LYS A 441 14.20 -17.00 -13.45
C LYS A 441 13.35 -15.79 -13.09
N SER A 442 13.99 -14.67 -12.81
CA SER A 442 13.34 -13.37 -12.52
C SER A 442 13.47 -12.44 -13.74
N ARG A 443 12.89 -12.85 -14.87
CA ARG A 443 12.84 -12.04 -16.09
C ARG A 443 11.78 -10.94 -15.97
N CYS A 444 12.07 -9.92 -15.18
CA CYS A 444 11.25 -8.72 -15.06
C CYS A 444 12.07 -7.47 -15.42
N SER A 445 11.38 -6.47 -15.95
CA SER A 445 11.91 -5.11 -16.04
C SER A 445 11.62 -4.40 -14.72
N LEU A 446 12.62 -3.76 -14.12
CA LEU A 446 12.44 -2.98 -12.90
C LEU A 446 12.23 -1.51 -13.28
N LEU A 447 11.14 -0.92 -12.78
CA LEU A 447 10.95 0.51 -12.72
C LEU A 447 10.91 0.89 -11.25
N GLY A 448 11.86 1.72 -10.81
CA GLY A 448 11.93 2.21 -9.43
C GLY A 448 11.69 3.71 -9.40
N ALA A 449 10.90 4.15 -8.43
CA ALA A 449 10.86 5.54 -8.00
C ALA A 449 11.50 5.61 -6.61
N ALA A 450 12.43 6.54 -6.44
CA ALA A 450 13.10 6.78 -5.16
C ALA A 450 13.01 8.26 -4.84
N ASN A 451 12.71 8.57 -3.57
CA ASN A 451 12.74 9.93 -3.07
C ASN A 451 14.12 10.23 -2.48
N PRO A 452 14.59 11.48 -2.58
CA PRO A 452 15.79 11.91 -1.86
C PRO A 452 15.55 11.86 -0.35
N LYS A 453 16.62 11.66 0.44
CA LYS A 453 16.58 11.51 1.90
C LYS A 453 15.79 12.61 2.63
N TYR A 454 15.85 13.84 2.13
CA TYR A 454 15.21 15.02 2.73
C TYR A 454 14.00 15.52 1.94
N GLY A 455 13.43 14.69 1.06
CA GLY A 455 12.21 14.99 0.30
C GLY A 455 12.40 15.94 -0.90
N ARG A 456 13.46 16.76 -0.93
CA ARG A 456 13.88 17.55 -2.09
C ARG A 456 15.34 17.26 -2.43
N PHE A 457 15.69 17.44 -3.71
CA PHE A 457 17.08 17.40 -4.13
C PHE A 457 17.80 18.67 -3.67
N ASP A 458 18.87 18.51 -2.92
CA ASP A 458 19.85 19.55 -2.66
C ASP A 458 20.69 19.76 -3.92
N GLN A 459 20.88 21.01 -4.33
CA GLN A 459 21.68 21.36 -5.49
C GLN A 459 23.17 21.44 -5.17
N TYR A 460 23.56 21.43 -3.90
CA TYR A 460 24.95 21.49 -3.47
C TYR A 460 25.53 20.12 -3.12
N GLU A 461 24.70 19.08 -3.12
CA GLU A 461 25.08 17.71 -2.85
C GLU A 461 24.89 16.84 -4.10
N PRO A 462 25.75 15.84 -4.34
CA PRO A 462 25.53 14.85 -5.38
C PRO A 462 24.24 14.05 -5.20
N ILE A 463 23.60 13.72 -6.31
CA ILE A 463 22.38 12.91 -6.33
C ILE A 463 22.63 11.50 -5.75
N SER A 464 23.83 10.95 -5.91
CA SER A 464 24.21 9.63 -5.37
C SER A 464 24.15 9.57 -3.83
N GLU A 465 24.55 10.63 -3.11
CA GLU A 465 24.49 10.67 -1.64
C GLU A 465 23.05 10.91 -1.14
N GLN A 466 22.27 11.65 -1.93
CA GLN A 466 20.91 12.01 -1.60
C GLN A 466 19.93 10.85 -1.79
N ILE A 467 20.28 9.85 -2.59
CA ILE A 467 19.51 8.62 -2.75
C ILE A 467 19.99 7.60 -1.71
N ASP A 468 19.07 7.07 -0.92
CA ASP A 468 19.37 6.00 0.03
C ASP A 468 19.51 4.64 -0.68
N LEU A 469 20.45 4.48 -1.62
CA LEU A 469 20.74 3.21 -2.29
C LEU A 469 22.25 2.95 -2.31
N GLU A 470 22.65 1.69 -2.10
CA GLU A 470 24.06 1.33 -2.19
C GLU A 470 24.59 1.57 -3.62
N PRO A 471 25.81 2.11 -3.79
CA PRO A 471 26.40 2.36 -5.12
C PRO A 471 26.42 1.13 -6.05
N ALA A 472 26.56 -0.06 -5.47
CA ALA A 472 26.51 -1.33 -6.19
C ALA A 472 25.13 -1.65 -6.80
N LEU A 473 24.03 -1.09 -6.24
CA LEU A 473 22.69 -1.18 -6.82
C LEU A 473 22.44 -0.08 -7.85
N ILE A 474 22.86 1.16 -7.55
CA ILE A 474 22.71 2.31 -8.46
C ILE A 474 23.36 2.00 -9.82
N SER A 475 24.59 1.48 -9.80
CA SER A 475 25.34 1.10 -11.02
C SER A 475 24.70 -0.01 -11.87
N ARG A 476 23.68 -0.70 -11.34
CA ARG A 476 22.98 -1.80 -12.04
C ARG A 476 21.74 -1.34 -12.82
N PHE A 477 21.28 -0.12 -12.57
CA PHE A 477 20.25 0.50 -13.37
C PHE A 477 20.83 0.94 -14.70
N ASP A 478 20.15 0.57 -15.78
CA ASP A 478 20.58 0.91 -17.14
C ASP A 478 20.39 2.42 -17.43
N LEU A 479 19.34 3.03 -16.88
CA LEU A 479 19.01 4.45 -16.98
C LEU A 479 18.53 4.96 -15.63
N ILE A 480 19.03 6.13 -15.23
CA ILE A 480 18.59 6.84 -14.03
C ILE A 480 18.12 8.22 -14.49
N PHE A 481 16.89 8.56 -14.13
CA PHE A 481 16.29 9.85 -14.43
C PHE A 481 16.10 10.60 -13.13
N THR A 482 16.61 11.82 -13.10
CA THR A 482 16.45 12.73 -11.98
C THR A 482 15.38 13.74 -12.37
N VAL A 483 14.32 13.80 -11.56
CA VAL A 483 13.23 14.76 -11.75
C VAL A 483 13.39 15.82 -10.68
N THR A 484 13.91 16.97 -11.07
CA THR A 484 14.10 18.11 -10.18
C THR A 484 12.95 19.10 -10.35
N ASP A 485 12.40 19.56 -9.24
CA ASP A 485 11.36 20.59 -9.22
C ASP A 485 12.03 21.96 -9.16
N GLN A 486 12.23 22.59 -10.32
CA GLN A 486 12.76 23.94 -10.43
C GLN A 486 11.61 24.90 -10.76
N PRO A 487 11.26 25.85 -9.86
CA PRO A 487 10.16 26.77 -10.08
C PRO A 487 10.42 27.62 -11.32
N ASN A 488 9.49 27.57 -12.28
CA ASN A 488 9.61 28.29 -13.54
C ASN A 488 8.22 28.81 -13.93
N GLU A 489 8.03 30.13 -13.84
CA GLU A 489 6.72 30.77 -14.02
C GLU A 489 6.03 30.42 -15.35
N GLU A 490 6.79 30.18 -16.42
CA GLU A 490 6.22 29.84 -17.73
C GLU A 490 5.76 28.37 -17.75
N LYS A 491 6.63 27.44 -17.34
CA LYS A 491 6.30 26.01 -17.28
C LYS A 491 5.22 25.70 -16.24
N ASP A 492 5.25 26.36 -15.09
CA ASP A 492 4.28 26.17 -14.02
C ASP A 492 2.90 26.67 -14.44
N ARG A 493 2.85 27.77 -15.21
CA ARG A 493 1.60 28.27 -15.79
C ARG A 493 1.02 27.29 -16.81
N ASP A 494 1.84 26.76 -17.70
CA ASP A 494 1.42 25.78 -18.71
C ASP A 494 0.93 24.48 -18.05
N LEU A 495 1.63 24.02 -17.01
CA LEU A 495 1.24 22.85 -16.24
C LEU A 495 -0.08 23.08 -15.50
N ALA A 496 -0.24 24.22 -14.83
CA ALA A 496 -1.46 24.57 -14.11
C ALA A 496 -2.66 24.66 -15.06
N ASP A 497 -2.51 25.31 -16.23
CA ASP A 497 -3.55 25.40 -17.25
C ASP A 497 -3.93 24.00 -17.76
N HIS A 498 -2.95 23.13 -18.02
CA HIS A 498 -3.21 21.74 -18.44
C HIS A 498 -3.97 20.92 -17.38
N ILE A 499 -3.58 21.02 -16.10
CA ILE A 499 -4.25 20.31 -15.00
C ILE A 499 -5.70 20.80 -14.84
N LEU A 500 -5.91 22.12 -14.88
CA LEU A 500 -7.25 22.72 -14.74
C LEU A 500 -8.16 22.30 -15.90
N ARG A 501 -7.66 22.31 -17.14
CA ARG A 501 -8.41 21.82 -18.30
C ARG A 501 -8.74 20.34 -18.21
N THR A 502 -7.80 19.52 -17.75
CA THR A 502 -8.01 18.08 -17.59
C THR A 502 -9.05 17.77 -16.51
N ASN A 503 -9.00 18.46 -15.38
CA ASN A 503 -9.99 18.31 -14.33
C ASN A 503 -11.37 18.77 -14.80
N TYR A 504 -11.44 19.92 -15.47
CA TYR A 504 -12.68 20.44 -16.06
C TYR A 504 -13.30 19.46 -17.07
N ALA A 505 -12.50 18.83 -17.93
CA ALA A 505 -12.97 17.79 -18.85
C ALA A 505 -13.50 16.54 -18.11
N GLY A 506 -12.81 16.11 -17.04
CA GLY A 506 -13.23 14.97 -16.21
C GLY A 506 -14.51 15.22 -15.41
N GLU A 507 -14.70 16.43 -14.89
CA GLU A 507 -15.93 16.88 -14.21
C GLU A 507 -17.12 16.85 -15.17
N LEU A 508 -16.96 17.38 -16.39
CA LEU A 508 -17.99 17.35 -17.43
C LEU A 508 -18.36 15.91 -17.83
N HIS A 509 -17.37 15.02 -17.94
CA HIS A 509 -17.61 13.61 -18.26
C HIS A 509 -18.34 12.86 -17.12
N THR A 510 -18.01 13.15 -15.86
CA THR A 510 -18.63 12.52 -14.68
C THR A 510 -20.05 13.00 -14.46
N HIS A 511 -20.30 14.31 -14.62
CA HIS A 511 -21.64 14.90 -14.55
C HIS A 511 -22.60 14.28 -15.57
N ARG A 512 -22.11 13.86 -16.74
CA ARG A 512 -22.91 13.16 -17.76
C ARG A 512 -23.26 11.71 -17.39
N VAL A 513 -22.35 10.98 -16.74
CA VAL A 513 -22.56 9.56 -16.39
C VAL A 513 -23.50 9.42 -15.20
N GLU A 514 -23.41 10.31 -14.22
CA GLU A 514 -24.19 10.20 -12.97
C GLU A 514 -25.44 11.08 -12.91
N SER A 515 -25.58 12.11 -13.76
CA SER A 515 -26.75 13.00 -13.78
C SER A 515 -27.49 13.02 -15.12
N ASN A 516 -28.75 12.58 -15.13
CA ASN A 516 -29.66 12.61 -16.29
C ASN A 516 -30.15 14.02 -16.69
N THR A 517 -29.63 15.07 -16.07
CA THR A 517 -30.06 16.48 -16.23
C THR A 517 -28.84 17.40 -16.29
N SER A 518 -27.98 17.24 -17.29
CA SER A 518 -26.90 18.19 -17.57
C SER A 518 -27.45 19.39 -18.37
N ASN A 519 -27.05 20.62 -17.99
CA ASN A 519 -27.36 21.87 -18.71
C ASN A 519 -26.30 22.22 -19.78
N PHE A 520 -25.36 21.32 -20.05
CA PHE A 520 -24.25 21.53 -21.00
C PHE A 520 -24.61 20.92 -22.36
N SER A 521 -24.31 21.62 -23.45
CA SER A 521 -24.59 21.12 -24.80
C SER A 521 -23.60 20.03 -25.22
N ASP A 522 -24.04 19.09 -26.06
CA ASP A 522 -23.20 17.99 -26.58
C ASP A 522 -21.92 18.53 -27.27
N GLU A 523 -22.01 19.67 -27.94
CA GLU A 523 -20.89 20.31 -28.63
C GLU A 523 -19.85 20.91 -27.66
N GLU A 524 -20.25 21.42 -26.50
CA GLU A 524 -19.32 21.99 -25.50
C GLU A 524 -18.53 20.89 -24.78
N VAL A 525 -19.16 19.75 -24.51
CA VAL A 525 -18.50 18.60 -23.86
C VAL A 525 -17.52 17.93 -24.81
N ASP A 526 -17.91 17.69 -26.07
CA ASP A 526 -17.04 17.02 -27.04
C ASP A 526 -15.80 17.88 -27.37
N ASN A 527 -15.95 19.21 -27.53
CA ASN A 527 -14.80 20.10 -27.79
C ASN A 527 -13.76 20.11 -26.66
N VAL A 528 -14.21 20.17 -25.40
CA VAL A 528 -13.30 20.19 -24.23
C VAL A 528 -12.64 18.83 -24.02
N THR A 529 -13.35 17.75 -24.33
CA THR A 529 -12.83 16.39 -24.20
C THR A 529 -11.80 16.07 -25.30
N ASP A 530 -12.02 16.57 -26.53
CA ASP A 530 -11.10 16.40 -27.66
C ASP A 530 -9.78 17.17 -27.47
N ASP A 531 -9.81 18.35 -26.83
CA ASP A 531 -8.59 19.14 -26.55
C ASP A 531 -7.64 18.48 -25.52
N VAL A 532 -8.18 17.61 -24.66
CA VAL A 532 -7.42 16.91 -23.60
C VAL A 532 -7.15 15.43 -23.96
N ALA A 533 -7.89 14.88 -24.92
CA ALA A 533 -7.71 13.51 -25.34
C ALA A 533 -6.27 13.28 -25.85
N PRO A 534 -5.62 12.18 -25.44
CA PRO A 534 -4.30 11.87 -25.96
C PRO A 534 -4.37 11.69 -27.48
N THR A 535 -3.41 12.27 -28.19
CA THR A 535 -3.31 12.20 -29.67
C THR A 535 -3.34 10.76 -30.20
N ILE A 536 -2.96 9.80 -29.36
CA ILE A 536 -3.02 8.37 -29.65
C ILE A 536 -3.99 7.73 -28.66
N GLU A 537 -5.01 7.04 -29.18
CA GLU A 537 -5.95 6.29 -28.35
C GLU A 537 -5.23 5.24 -27.47
N PRO A 538 -5.55 5.15 -26.17
CA PRO A 538 -4.87 4.23 -25.26
C PRO A 538 -4.95 2.76 -25.69
N GLU A 539 -6.07 2.36 -26.29
CA GLU A 539 -6.26 0.99 -26.79
C GLU A 539 -5.41 0.72 -28.03
N LEU A 540 -5.31 1.69 -28.94
CA LEU A 540 -4.42 1.62 -30.10
C LEU A 540 -2.96 1.51 -29.65
N LEU A 541 -2.53 2.32 -28.68
CA LEU A 541 -1.17 2.25 -28.13
C LEU A 541 -0.87 0.89 -27.50
N ARG A 542 -1.79 0.34 -26.70
CA ARG A 542 -1.64 -1.02 -26.13
C ARG A 542 -1.53 -2.08 -27.21
N LYS A 543 -2.38 -2.03 -28.23
CA LYS A 543 -2.34 -2.95 -29.38
C LYS A 543 -1.04 -2.80 -30.17
N TYR A 544 -0.56 -1.57 -30.35
CA TYR A 544 0.69 -1.25 -31.04
C TYR A 544 1.90 -1.83 -30.30
N ILE A 545 2.02 -1.62 -28.98
CA ILE A 545 3.09 -2.18 -28.16
C ILE A 545 3.05 -3.72 -28.18
N ALA A 546 1.85 -4.31 -28.08
CA ALA A 546 1.70 -5.77 -28.12
C ALA A 546 2.10 -6.36 -29.49
N TYR A 547 1.77 -5.68 -30.59
CA TYR A 547 2.16 -6.07 -31.95
C TYR A 547 3.68 -5.95 -32.13
N ALA A 548 4.27 -4.81 -31.77
CA ALA A 548 5.71 -4.57 -31.84
C ALA A 548 6.53 -5.62 -31.08
N LYS A 549 6.09 -5.98 -29.86
CA LYS A 549 6.77 -7.01 -29.04
C LYS A 549 6.69 -8.42 -29.60
N ARG A 550 5.63 -8.76 -30.35
CA ARG A 550 5.39 -10.12 -30.86
C ARG A 550 5.97 -10.36 -32.25
N ASN A 551 6.04 -9.32 -33.07
CA ASN A 551 6.31 -9.48 -34.50
C ASN A 551 7.65 -8.90 -34.94
N CYS A 552 8.28 -8.03 -34.15
CA CYS A 552 9.54 -7.37 -34.53
C CYS A 552 10.72 -7.95 -33.75
N TYR A 553 11.73 -8.43 -34.48
CA TYR A 553 12.95 -9.02 -33.93
C TYR A 553 14.16 -8.35 -34.57
N PRO A 554 14.49 -7.12 -34.15
CA PRO A 554 15.47 -6.30 -34.85
C PRO A 554 16.88 -6.88 -34.79
N THR A 555 17.59 -6.73 -35.90
CA THR A 555 19.01 -7.10 -36.03
C THR A 555 19.85 -5.86 -36.30
N MET A 556 21.02 -5.76 -35.67
CA MET A 556 21.89 -4.59 -35.85
C MET A 556 22.56 -4.57 -37.21
N THR A 557 22.55 -3.38 -37.83
CA THR A 557 23.35 -3.08 -39.01
C THR A 557 24.81 -2.81 -38.62
N GLU A 558 25.73 -2.94 -39.58
CA GLU A 558 27.16 -2.66 -39.33
C GLU A 558 27.38 -1.19 -38.97
N GLU A 559 26.63 -0.28 -39.59
CA GLU A 559 26.67 1.16 -39.32
C GLU A 559 26.26 1.46 -37.87
N ALA A 560 25.13 0.92 -37.41
CA ALA A 560 24.68 1.09 -36.02
C ALA A 560 25.65 0.46 -35.00
N ARG A 561 26.27 -0.67 -35.37
CA ARG A 561 27.27 -1.33 -34.52
C ARG A 561 28.51 -0.46 -34.34
N GLN A 562 29.00 0.16 -35.42
CA GLN A 562 30.16 1.03 -35.38
C GLN A 562 29.91 2.25 -34.48
N GLU A 563 28.76 2.92 -34.64
CA GLU A 563 28.38 4.08 -33.80
C GLU A 563 28.34 3.74 -32.30
N ILE A 564 27.76 2.58 -31.95
CA ILE A 564 27.70 2.12 -30.55
C ILE A 564 29.09 1.74 -30.03
N GLU A 565 29.92 1.11 -30.85
CA GLU A 565 31.29 0.75 -30.49
C GLU A 565 32.15 1.99 -30.24
N ASP A 566 32.11 2.96 -31.17
CA ASP A 566 32.84 4.21 -31.08
C ASP A 566 32.40 4.99 -29.83
N PHE A 567 31.09 5.13 -29.59
CA PHE A 567 30.58 5.77 -28.38
C PHE A 567 31.00 5.05 -27.10
N TYR A 568 30.97 3.72 -27.05
CA TYR A 568 31.40 2.96 -25.87
C TYR A 568 32.90 3.11 -25.61
N VAL A 569 33.73 3.09 -26.67
CA VAL A 569 35.17 3.30 -26.55
C VAL A 569 35.48 4.72 -26.10
N ASP A 570 34.79 5.72 -26.63
CA ASP A 570 34.92 7.11 -26.21
C ASP A 570 34.52 7.27 -24.74
N LEU A 571 33.38 6.70 -24.35
CA LEU A 571 32.89 6.73 -22.97
C LEU A 571 33.89 6.03 -22.02
N ARG A 572 34.48 4.92 -22.45
CA ARG A 572 35.50 4.21 -21.67
C ARG A 572 36.82 4.96 -21.63
N THR A 573 37.22 5.65 -22.70
CA THR A 573 38.44 6.45 -22.76
C THR A 573 38.35 7.67 -21.86
N GLN A 574 37.20 8.34 -21.86
CA GLN A 574 36.84 9.36 -20.88
C GLN A 574 36.73 8.76 -19.45
N GLY A 575 36.56 7.44 -19.36
CA GLY A 575 36.48 6.65 -18.14
C GLY A 575 37.76 5.98 -17.65
N VAL A 576 38.92 6.20 -18.31
CA VAL A 576 40.20 5.51 -17.99
C VAL A 576 41.07 6.31 -17.02
N ASP A 577 40.82 7.60 -16.83
CA ASP A 577 41.41 8.30 -15.70
C ASP A 577 40.89 7.65 -14.40
N GLU A 578 41.79 7.46 -13.42
CA GLU A 578 41.48 6.83 -12.12
C GLU A 578 40.33 7.56 -11.38
N ASP A 579 40.01 8.75 -11.87
CA ASP A 579 38.91 9.61 -11.48
C ASP A 579 37.91 9.75 -12.68
N ALA A 580 37.06 8.76 -13.01
CA ALA A 580 35.85 8.98 -13.85
C ALA A 580 34.45 8.67 -13.21
N ALA A 581 33.44 9.52 -13.51
CA ALA A 581 32.08 9.65 -12.90
C ALA A 581 31.27 8.36 -12.71
N VAL A 582 31.45 7.38 -13.60
CA VAL A 582 30.81 6.07 -13.49
C VAL A 582 31.77 5.06 -14.11
N PRO A 583 32.15 3.96 -13.43
CA PRO A 583 32.90 2.90 -14.08
C PRO A 583 32.07 2.38 -15.27
N VAL A 584 32.57 2.62 -16.48
CA VAL A 584 31.93 2.20 -17.73
C VAL A 584 32.20 0.70 -17.87
N THR A 585 31.30 -0.10 -17.29
CA THR A 585 31.36 -1.55 -17.37
C THR A 585 30.77 -2.02 -18.70
N ALA A 586 31.14 -3.23 -19.12
CA ALA A 586 30.57 -3.87 -20.31
C ALA A 586 29.03 -3.99 -20.25
N ARG A 587 28.44 -3.93 -19.05
CA ARG A 587 26.98 -3.90 -18.85
C ARG A 587 26.31 -2.70 -19.50
N LYS A 588 26.95 -1.52 -19.50
CA LYS A 588 26.41 -0.32 -20.17
C LYS A 588 26.31 -0.52 -21.68
N LEU A 589 27.28 -1.22 -22.29
CA LEU A 589 27.20 -1.59 -23.71
C LEU A 589 25.99 -2.49 -23.98
N GLU A 590 25.75 -3.50 -23.14
CA GLU A 590 24.56 -4.36 -23.25
C GLU A 590 23.25 -3.56 -23.06
N ALA A 591 23.25 -2.53 -22.22
CA ALA A 591 22.11 -1.63 -22.06
C ALA A 591 21.84 -0.81 -23.33
N ILE A 592 22.88 -0.20 -23.92
CA ILE A 592 22.78 0.57 -25.17
C ILE A 592 22.24 -0.32 -26.29
N VAL A 593 22.73 -1.55 -26.41
CA VAL A 593 22.25 -2.52 -27.40
C VAL A 593 20.76 -2.83 -27.20
N ARG A 594 20.34 -3.12 -25.96
CA ARG A 594 18.93 -3.39 -25.62
C ARG A 594 18.01 -2.19 -25.93
N LEU A 595 18.48 -0.97 -25.65
CA LEU A 595 17.74 0.25 -25.93
C LEU A 595 17.64 0.53 -27.45
N ALA A 596 18.70 0.25 -28.21
CA ALA A 596 18.70 0.43 -29.66
C ALA A 596 17.76 -0.56 -30.37
N GLU A 597 17.74 -1.81 -29.92
CA GLU A 597 16.72 -2.78 -30.33
C GLU A 597 15.30 -2.32 -29.97
N ALA A 598 15.11 -1.76 -28.76
CA ALA A 598 13.81 -1.23 -28.35
C ALA A 598 13.35 -0.06 -29.23
N SER A 599 14.25 0.87 -29.59
CA SER A 599 13.96 1.96 -30.54
C SER A 599 13.48 1.41 -31.89
N ALA A 600 14.19 0.42 -32.43
CA ALA A 600 13.81 -0.21 -33.71
C ALA A 600 12.43 -0.91 -33.63
N ARG A 601 12.12 -1.58 -32.50
CA ARG A 601 10.80 -2.21 -32.28
C ARG A 601 9.67 -1.20 -32.25
N VAL A 602 9.87 -0.03 -31.65
CA VAL A 602 8.87 1.05 -31.63
C VAL A 602 8.54 1.52 -33.05
N ARG A 603 9.50 1.49 -33.98
CA ARG A 603 9.32 1.80 -35.41
C ARG A 603 8.78 0.62 -36.23
N LEU A 604 8.49 -0.52 -35.61
CA LEU A 604 8.13 -1.78 -36.27
C LEU A 604 9.19 -2.26 -37.29
N SER A 605 10.46 -1.98 -37.01
CA SER A 605 11.59 -2.34 -37.86
C SER A 605 12.25 -3.62 -37.38
N ASP A 606 12.56 -4.53 -38.31
CA ASP A 606 13.38 -5.73 -38.05
C ASP A 606 14.89 -5.46 -38.20
N THR A 607 15.28 -4.19 -38.35
CA THR A 607 16.68 -3.76 -38.39
C THR A 607 16.89 -2.51 -37.53
N VAL A 608 17.99 -2.50 -36.78
CA VAL A 608 18.47 -1.32 -36.03
C VAL A 608 19.31 -0.46 -36.96
N SER A 609 18.88 0.78 -37.18
CA SER A 609 19.56 1.76 -38.04
C SER A 609 20.53 2.64 -37.23
N ALA A 610 21.43 3.36 -37.90
CA ALA A 610 22.31 4.33 -37.26
C ALA A 610 21.52 5.42 -36.49
N GLU A 611 20.38 5.87 -37.03
CA GLU A 611 19.49 6.83 -36.35
C GLU A 611 18.93 6.28 -35.02
N ASP A 612 18.72 4.97 -34.92
CA ASP A 612 18.27 4.33 -33.68
C ASP A 612 19.40 4.29 -32.65
N ALA A 613 20.65 4.11 -33.09
CA ALA A 613 21.83 4.18 -32.23
C ALA A 613 22.07 5.61 -31.73
N GLU A 614 22.03 6.62 -32.60
CA GLU A 614 22.17 8.03 -32.24
C GLU A 614 21.16 8.46 -31.17
N ARG A 615 19.88 8.10 -31.36
CA ARG A 615 18.81 8.43 -30.40
C ARG A 615 19.06 7.84 -29.01
N VAL A 616 19.58 6.61 -28.95
CA VAL A 616 19.89 5.96 -27.69
C VAL A 616 21.13 6.57 -27.04
N ILE A 617 22.15 6.90 -27.85
CA ILE A 617 23.36 7.60 -27.38
C ILE A 617 22.97 8.95 -26.74
N GLU A 618 22.05 9.69 -27.35
CA GLU A 618 21.53 10.95 -26.81
C GLU A 618 20.83 10.76 -25.45
N ILE A 619 19.95 9.76 -25.33
CA ILE A 619 19.27 9.44 -24.06
C ILE A 619 20.27 9.08 -22.97
N VAL A 620 21.23 8.20 -23.28
CA VAL A 620 22.24 7.75 -22.31
C VAL A 620 23.14 8.91 -21.89
N ARG A 621 23.54 9.77 -22.83
CA ARG A 621 24.32 10.97 -22.54
C ARG A 621 23.57 11.91 -21.62
N SER A 622 22.31 12.22 -21.91
CA SER A 622 21.48 13.09 -21.07
C SER A 622 21.31 12.53 -19.65
N CYS A 623 21.10 11.22 -19.51
CA CYS A 623 21.08 10.56 -18.19
C CYS A 623 22.42 10.71 -17.44
N MET A 624 23.55 10.59 -18.13
CA MET A 624 24.87 10.71 -17.51
C MET A 624 25.20 12.15 -17.12
N GLU A 625 24.83 13.14 -17.93
CA GLU A 625 24.98 14.56 -17.60
C GLU A 625 24.17 14.92 -16.35
N ASN A 626 22.95 14.43 -16.23
CA ASN A 626 22.09 14.73 -15.07
C ASN A 626 22.54 14.07 -13.75
N VAL A 627 23.36 13.02 -13.80
CA VAL A 627 23.79 12.24 -12.61
C VAL A 627 25.27 12.45 -12.28
N GLY A 628 26.10 12.68 -13.28
CA GLY A 628 27.56 12.74 -13.16
C GLY A 628 28.17 14.13 -13.14
N VAL A 629 27.37 15.20 -13.30
CA VAL A 629 27.87 16.57 -13.26
C VAL A 629 27.98 17.04 -11.81
N ASP A 630 29.17 17.46 -11.39
CA ASP A 630 29.36 18.17 -10.13
C ASP A 630 28.59 19.50 -10.19
N PRO A 631 27.71 19.80 -9.22
CA PRO A 631 26.88 21.00 -9.25
C PRO A 631 27.65 22.32 -9.23
N GLU A 632 28.92 22.31 -8.83
CA GLU A 632 29.75 23.51 -8.68
C GLU A 632 30.69 23.75 -9.86
N THR A 633 31.27 22.70 -10.42
CA THR A 633 32.22 22.83 -11.53
C THR A 633 31.51 22.73 -12.88
N GLY A 634 30.34 22.09 -12.93
CA GLY A 634 29.69 21.73 -14.19
C GLY A 634 30.46 20.65 -14.97
N GLU A 635 31.48 20.05 -14.36
CA GLU A 635 32.33 19.02 -14.94
C GLU A 635 31.92 17.63 -14.42
N LEU A 636 32.24 16.60 -15.19
CA LEU A 636 31.97 15.21 -14.80
C LEU A 636 33.00 14.77 -13.76
N ASP A 637 32.62 14.69 -12.48
CA ASP A 637 33.50 14.24 -11.38
C ASP A 637 33.18 12.80 -10.94
N ALA A 638 34.25 12.09 -10.61
CA ALA A 638 34.43 10.66 -10.56
C ALA A 638 34.28 9.96 -9.26
N ASP A 639 34.67 10.68 -8.24
CA ASP A 639 34.72 10.21 -6.89
C ASP A 639 33.29 9.99 -6.32
N MET A 640 32.26 10.45 -7.03
CA MET A 640 30.86 10.53 -6.59
C MET A 640 30.14 9.19 -6.41
N ILE A 641 30.47 8.15 -7.20
CA ILE A 641 29.74 6.87 -7.12
C ILE A 641 30.44 5.88 -6.20
N GLU A 642 31.77 5.80 -6.21
CA GLU A 642 32.48 4.86 -5.33
C GLU A 642 32.75 5.39 -3.92
N ALA A 643 33.02 6.69 -3.74
CA ALA A 643 33.37 7.29 -2.44
C ALA A 643 32.26 8.15 -1.82
N GLY A 644 31.14 8.35 -2.52
CA GLY A 644 30.03 9.21 -2.11
C GLY A 644 30.30 10.71 -2.27
N THR A 645 31.53 11.19 -2.04
CA THR A 645 31.86 12.62 -1.97
C THR A 645 32.73 13.09 -3.15
N THR A 646 32.47 14.29 -3.70
CA THR A 646 33.29 14.87 -4.79
C THR A 646 34.69 15.24 -4.29
N LYS A 647 35.66 15.39 -5.20
CA LYS A 647 37.02 15.84 -4.83
C LYS A 647 36.98 17.25 -4.26
N THR A 648 36.19 18.13 -4.88
CA THR A 648 35.94 19.51 -4.42
C THR A 648 35.30 19.55 -3.04
N GLN A 649 34.32 18.70 -2.77
CA GLN A 649 33.71 18.56 -1.44
C GLN A 649 34.70 18.02 -0.42
N ARG A 650 35.50 17.00 -0.74
CA ARG A 650 36.53 16.48 0.16
C ARG A 650 37.57 17.51 0.53
N ASP A 651 38.02 18.30 -0.44
CA ASP A 651 39.00 19.35 -0.21
C ASP A 651 38.38 20.51 0.61
N ARG A 652 37.10 20.83 0.43
CA ARG A 652 36.38 21.78 1.30
C ARG A 652 36.21 21.30 2.73
N ILE A 653 35.77 20.06 2.92
CA ILE A 653 35.64 19.44 4.25
C ILE A 653 37.00 19.46 4.95
N LYS A 654 38.09 19.13 4.24
CA LYS A 654 39.45 19.26 4.78
C LYS A 654 39.81 20.70 5.13
N ASN A 655 39.53 21.66 4.24
CA ASN A 655 39.85 23.06 4.46
C ASN A 655 39.09 23.63 5.66
N ILE A 656 37.78 23.40 5.77
CA ILE A 656 36.95 23.83 6.90
C ILE A 656 37.41 23.16 8.20
N LYS A 657 37.67 21.85 8.16
CA LYS A 657 38.18 21.13 9.34
C LYS A 657 39.54 21.66 9.77
N GLN A 658 40.41 22.02 8.84
CA GLN A 658 41.71 22.63 9.15
C GLN A 658 41.54 24.05 9.69
N LEU A 659 40.62 24.84 9.15
CA LEU A 659 40.26 26.17 9.65
C LEU A 659 39.75 26.11 11.10
N ILE A 660 38.88 25.14 11.41
CA ILE A 660 38.35 24.91 12.76
C ILE A 660 39.48 24.49 13.72
N ASN A 661 40.39 23.60 13.29
CA ASN A 661 41.58 23.22 14.08
C ASN A 661 42.50 24.42 14.36
N ASP A 662 42.76 25.25 13.35
CA ASP A 662 43.63 26.42 13.51
C ASP A 662 43.00 27.46 14.44
N LEU A 663 41.67 27.65 14.35
CA LEU A 663 40.93 28.61 15.19
C LEU A 663 40.70 28.08 16.62
N GLU A 664 40.52 26.77 16.84
CA GLU A 664 40.38 26.24 18.21
C GLU A 664 41.68 26.36 19.03
N GLU A 665 42.84 26.46 18.38
CA GLU A 665 44.11 26.80 19.04
C GLU A 665 44.21 28.29 19.43
N GLU A 666 43.48 29.17 18.73
CA GLU A 666 43.51 30.62 18.94
C GLU A 666 42.48 31.09 20.01
N TYR A 667 41.41 30.31 20.25
CA TYR A 667 40.32 30.64 21.16
C TYR A 667 40.10 29.56 22.24
N ASP A 668 40.16 29.97 23.52
CA ASP A 668 40.05 29.06 24.69
C ASP A 668 38.73 28.26 24.76
N GLU A 669 37.63 28.77 24.20
CA GLU A 669 36.30 28.15 24.24
C GLU A 669 35.98 27.29 23.00
N GLY A 670 36.82 27.31 21.97
CA GLY A 670 36.61 26.68 20.65
C GLY A 670 36.56 27.72 19.53
N ALA A 671 36.49 27.28 18.28
CA ALA A 671 36.42 28.16 17.11
C ALA A 671 35.01 28.78 17.00
N PRO A 672 34.84 30.11 17.06
CA PRO A 672 33.52 30.74 16.88
C PRO A 672 32.98 30.51 15.46
N VAL A 673 31.70 30.12 15.33
CA VAL A 673 31.07 29.81 14.02
C VAL A 673 31.19 30.99 13.06
N ASP A 674 30.86 32.20 13.50
CA ASP A 674 30.92 33.43 12.69
C ASP A 674 32.33 33.68 12.10
N VAL A 675 33.37 33.40 12.88
CA VAL A 675 34.78 33.60 12.48
C VAL A 675 35.23 32.50 11.52
N VAL A 676 34.74 31.27 11.70
CA VAL A 676 34.99 30.15 10.78
C VAL A 676 34.34 30.46 9.42
N VAL A 677 33.12 30.98 9.41
CA VAL A 677 32.39 31.35 8.19
C VAL A 677 33.08 32.52 7.47
N GLU A 678 33.41 33.61 8.18
CA GLU A 678 34.12 34.78 7.61
C GLU A 678 35.45 34.37 6.96
N ARG A 679 36.19 33.46 7.60
CA ARG A 679 37.50 33.04 7.13
C ARG A 679 37.43 31.95 6.06
N ALA A 680 36.30 31.24 5.96
CA ALA A 680 35.99 30.40 4.81
C ALA A 680 35.67 31.24 3.56
N GLU A 681 35.02 32.41 3.72
CA GLU A 681 34.81 33.36 2.62
C GLU A 681 36.12 33.89 2.04
N GLU A 682 37.12 34.17 2.88
CA GLU A 682 38.46 34.60 2.42
C GLU A 682 39.16 33.55 1.53
N VAL A 683 38.81 32.27 1.70
CA VAL A 683 39.34 31.12 0.93
C VAL A 683 38.47 30.82 -0.30
N GLY A 684 37.39 31.58 -0.51
CA GLY A 684 36.51 31.49 -1.68
C GLY A 684 35.32 30.52 -1.52
N MET A 685 34.92 30.22 -0.28
CA MET A 685 33.66 29.50 0.01
C MET A 685 32.53 30.49 0.31
N ASP A 686 31.34 30.26 -0.23
CA ASP A 686 30.15 31.07 0.07
C ASP A 686 29.67 30.83 1.51
N GLU A 687 29.14 31.87 2.17
CA GLU A 687 28.60 31.83 3.55
C GLU A 687 27.68 30.62 3.78
N THR A 688 26.69 30.45 2.88
CA THR A 688 25.69 29.38 3.00
C THR A 688 26.31 27.98 2.83
N LYS A 689 27.40 27.88 2.07
CA LYS A 689 28.13 26.61 1.88
C LYS A 689 29.00 26.27 3.07
N ALA A 690 29.63 27.27 3.68
CA ALA A 690 30.43 27.08 4.89
C ALA A 690 29.55 26.58 6.05
N GLU A 691 28.38 27.18 6.24
CA GLU A 691 27.39 26.75 7.24
C GLU A 691 26.92 25.29 7.00
N HIS A 692 26.59 24.95 5.76
CA HIS A 692 26.15 23.60 5.41
C HIS A 692 27.19 22.52 5.74
N GLU A 693 28.47 22.76 5.42
CA GLU A 693 29.55 21.81 5.71
C GLU A 693 29.84 21.70 7.22
N ILE A 694 29.72 22.80 7.97
CA ILE A 694 29.83 22.79 9.44
C ILE A 694 28.74 21.91 10.05
N ASP A 695 27.49 22.04 9.61
CA ASP A 695 26.39 21.21 10.09
C ASP A 695 26.58 19.72 9.74
N LYS A 696 27.12 19.42 8.55
CA LYS A 696 27.46 18.04 8.14
C LYS A 696 28.56 17.44 9.04
N LEU A 697 29.58 18.23 9.38
CA LEU A 697 30.64 17.83 10.32
C LEU A 697 30.10 17.58 11.73
N LYS A 698 29.12 18.37 12.19
CA LYS A 698 28.41 18.15 13.47
C LYS A 698 27.60 16.86 13.46
N GLN A 699 26.84 16.59 12.39
CA GLN A 699 26.03 15.37 12.27
C GLN A 699 26.88 14.09 12.22
N LYS A 700 28.03 14.13 11.53
CA LYS A 700 28.98 13.01 11.48
C LYS A 700 29.76 12.81 12.79
N GLY A 701 29.68 13.77 13.72
CA GLY A 701 30.41 13.75 14.98
C GLY A 701 31.91 14.03 14.83
N GLU A 702 32.35 14.58 13.70
CA GLU A 702 33.75 14.99 13.48
C GLU A 702 34.07 16.35 14.13
N VAL A 703 33.04 17.16 14.36
CA VAL A 703 33.08 18.42 15.10
C VAL A 703 31.92 18.39 16.09
N TYR A 704 32.10 18.95 17.28
CA TYR A 704 31.05 19.09 18.28
C TYR A 704 31.01 20.51 18.83
N GLU A 705 29.87 20.88 19.42
CA GLU A 705 29.61 22.22 19.93
C GLU A 705 29.60 22.19 21.47
N PRO A 706 30.72 22.50 22.15
CA PRO A 706 30.77 22.54 23.62
C PRO A 706 29.95 23.70 24.22
N GLN A 707 29.79 24.80 23.49
CA GLN A 707 29.09 26.02 23.89
C GLN A 707 28.38 26.59 22.66
N THR A 708 27.23 27.24 22.85
CA THR A 708 26.44 27.81 21.75
C THR A 708 27.31 28.71 20.87
N ASP A 709 27.37 28.40 19.57
CA ASP A 709 28.14 29.09 18.52
C ASP A 709 29.68 28.90 18.59
N TYR A 710 30.17 27.87 19.30
CA TYR A 710 31.59 27.50 19.34
C TYR A 710 31.82 26.05 18.93
N LEU A 711 32.72 25.83 17.97
CA LEU A 711 33.03 24.52 17.40
C LEU A 711 34.36 23.98 17.92
N ARG A 712 34.44 22.66 18.12
CA ARG A 712 35.69 21.93 18.37
C ARG A 712 35.76 20.65 17.57
N THR A 713 36.95 20.30 17.12
CA THR A 713 37.19 19.02 16.46
C THR A 713 37.19 17.87 17.46
N THR A 714 36.61 16.72 17.08
CA THR A 714 36.46 15.53 17.95
C THR A 714 37.71 14.66 17.99
#